data_AF-A0A0F9NH25-F1
#
_entry.id   AF-A0A0F9NH25-F1
#
_cell.length_a   1.000
_cell.length_b   1.000
_cell.length_c   1.000
_cell.angle_alpha   90.00
_cell.angle_beta   90.00
_cell.angle_gamma   90.00
#
_symmetry.space_group_name_H-M   'P 1'
#
loop_
_entity.id
_entity.type
_entity.pdbx_description
1 polymer ?
#
loop_
_entity_poly.entity_id
_entity_poly.type
_entity_poly.pdbx_seq_one_letter_code
_entity_poly.pdbx_strand_id
1 'polypeptide(L)'
;DMVGHCPGTAKFGSKKFINSVLKWNNENLKYLLSGYFAGDGCFNPRNGFQGVGVARKMMDQLANICDRIGVEYSYTQTRLSKINRQTIYNIRISRRACDIFNNLNFKYQSNKIDESKIRNTPYFVKDNYIYRKILSIKEYYYNGDVYDLTISNKSSYVVHRVAVHNSQFSMNGFKLECKSKKVLKYYERLSEKLKLADKLNDISHEYFLLGDVYPFSEIECPHCRGTNKTEDGEMCKHPDGSFKSIKILNPDYIEAKTNPLASQPEYFLVPDEELRTLVQRREPRRIYENLPQEVVALILTGQPIPLSSRSIGHLKHNASSYGTYGSSMLQRLFTMLAYKTKIMTANWIIAERLILPVRVVKVGDKDRPATEEDLQDVVNQLSAVANDPNLTIVTHHAFDYEYYGATSKIHNITQEMEQIGKEILDGLMLNQALLNGEMASYSCLSTDTTTLTDSGFKNYWEIDPEKDKIACYNPETKLIEYHLPYKKMVYDYEGEMVRFNTDKIDILATPNHRMWSAKRDSKDYKFTRAEDIKPRARFIGAVDGYVGEYQKSIQIGEEEYSIYDFCKLVGYYVSEGWVSEEKRKNRTRKFTTISIGQSKDGKAREDIDGLFNDMFKTHYDNNDQVSVYKPLLSQYLKGNFGKGSINKKLSPFVKNLAPECLQIVIDAMINGDGSIKNENRKIPSVAYYTSSKQLANDFAEIAFKCGYVVKIRESNRRSRIKKYFNKTGHQYITKHQQYVIYISKGFKGRNPTLCSKSKKYVRREITRVNYKDKVYCFSVPYELFITMRNGLLTIQGNSAQVGVEVLIRRLENWRNKLKNWVEKNIFLPVAMMQGFIDEEESKEVGETVYQYPDLIFNDLQLRDKTNKIQSLMQLYDKGLVSAQTILEELGLDYDTEVEKLRSEQVVASAAGMMMPGQGGGDMGMGGMGGMGGMPGGDMGMGGEMGGMPGVGMPGTMPGGEMGGMGGMPGGMPAAAESLPKITKRGKGGGKEEEQETPPQMIKLTKLEQRMYKMLKTLNAPYPLFGQYQVKLPGEERPFTIDFAYPRIGVGCEADGSVWHQREDFIKRDQIRDQKLANVGWRILRFKEDAIEQNIDAVKDVIYKNMVEASRDLKKRAEDQSMQKLAAVPDYINQYKGDEIGMNIIELSHGLGKLILIGTVANGK
;
A
#
# COMPACT_ATOMS: atom_id res chain seq x y z
N ASP A 1 -13.90 -60.06 0.36
CA ASP A 1 -15.21 -59.81 1.02
C ASP A 1 -15.75 -58.38 0.95
N MET A 2 -15.61 -57.64 -0.15
CA MET A 2 -16.44 -56.43 -0.39
C MET A 2 -17.06 -56.41 -1.80
N VAL A 3 -17.20 -57.60 -2.38
CA VAL A 3 -17.94 -57.83 -3.63
C VAL A 3 -18.81 -59.06 -3.38
N GLY A 4 -19.98 -58.87 -2.74
CA GLY A 4 -20.87 -59.98 -2.42
C GLY A 4 -22.12 -59.56 -1.66
N HIS A 5 -23.26 -59.74 -2.31
CA HIS A 5 -24.65 -59.70 -1.82
C HIS A 5 -25.28 -58.35 -1.46
N CYS A 6 -26.24 -57.96 -2.31
CA CYS A 6 -27.26 -56.98 -2.01
C CYS A 6 -28.62 -57.68 -2.13
N PRO A 7 -29.33 -57.93 -1.01
CA PRO A 7 -30.76 -58.11 -1.02
C PRO A 7 -31.42 -56.80 -0.55
N GLY A 8 -32.24 -56.20 -1.41
CA GLY A 8 -33.33 -55.32 -1.00
C GLY A 8 -32.99 -53.83 -0.85
N THR A 9 -33.50 -53.05 -1.79
CA THR A 9 -33.95 -51.65 -1.60
C THR A 9 -32.94 -50.60 -1.12
N ALA A 10 -32.29 -49.92 -2.06
CA ALA A 10 -32.06 -48.48 -1.93
C ALA A 10 -32.07 -47.81 -3.32
N LYS A 11 -33.14 -47.06 -3.60
CA LYS A 11 -33.22 -46.11 -4.71
C LYS A 11 -31.99 -45.18 -4.66
N PHE A 12 -31.18 -45.19 -5.73
CA PHE A 12 -30.07 -44.27 -6.01
C PHE A 12 -29.05 -44.04 -4.85
N GLY A 13 -28.33 -45.10 -4.47
CA GLY A 13 -27.26 -45.05 -3.48
C GLY A 13 -25.95 -44.43 -4.01
N SER A 14 -25.46 -43.37 -3.36
CA SER A 14 -24.17 -42.74 -3.60
C SER A 14 -23.01 -43.74 -3.41
N LYS A 15 -22.17 -43.95 -4.43
CA LYS A 15 -20.87 -44.62 -4.28
C LYS A 15 -20.01 -43.84 -3.27
N LYS A 16 -19.68 -44.41 -2.10
CA LYS A 16 -18.87 -43.76 -1.05
C LYS A 16 -17.60 -44.58 -0.79
N PHE A 17 -16.43 -43.97 -0.94
CA PHE A 17 -15.20 -44.52 -0.37
C PHE A 17 -15.16 -44.25 1.13
N ILE A 18 -14.76 -45.26 1.91
CA ILE A 18 -14.58 -45.16 3.36
C ILE A 18 -13.21 -44.52 3.64
N ASN A 19 -13.13 -43.60 4.61
CA ASN A 19 -11.89 -42.91 5.01
C ASN A 19 -10.74 -43.88 5.40
N SER A 20 -11.05 -45.12 5.76
CA SER A 20 -10.05 -46.16 6.05
C SER A 20 -9.22 -46.55 4.82
N VAL A 21 -9.82 -46.53 3.62
CA VAL A 21 -9.15 -46.89 2.36
C VAL A 21 -8.09 -45.87 1.98
N LEU A 22 -8.31 -44.58 2.29
CA LEU A 22 -7.34 -43.51 2.06
C LEU A 22 -6.06 -43.66 2.90
N LYS A 23 -6.05 -44.51 3.94
CA LYS A 23 -4.88 -44.77 4.78
C LYS A 23 -3.98 -45.89 4.25
N TRP A 24 -4.40 -46.59 3.20
CA TRP A 24 -3.62 -47.69 2.62
C TRP A 24 -2.29 -47.22 2.03
N ASN A 25 -1.35 -48.15 1.80
CA ASN A 25 -0.07 -47.86 1.17
C ASN A 25 -0.23 -47.47 -0.31
N ASN A 26 0.80 -46.86 -0.90
CA ASN A 26 0.71 -46.33 -2.27
C ASN A 26 0.45 -47.44 -3.31
N GLU A 27 0.97 -48.65 -3.13
CA GLU A 27 0.72 -49.78 -4.03
C GLU A 27 -0.76 -50.20 -4.06
N ASN A 28 -1.39 -50.41 -2.89
CA ASN A 28 -2.81 -50.76 -2.82
C ASN A 28 -3.71 -49.66 -3.40
N LEU A 29 -3.31 -48.39 -3.25
CA LEU A 29 -4.03 -47.28 -3.84
C LEU A 29 -3.90 -47.23 -5.37
N LYS A 30 -2.78 -47.68 -5.96
CA LYS A 30 -2.66 -47.85 -7.43
C LYS A 30 -3.61 -48.93 -7.94
N TYR A 31 -3.69 -50.07 -7.25
CA TYR A 31 -4.66 -51.12 -7.59
C TYR A 31 -6.10 -50.61 -7.52
N LEU A 32 -6.43 -49.82 -6.50
CA LEU A 32 -7.75 -49.23 -6.34
C LEU A 32 -8.10 -48.25 -7.48
N LEU A 33 -7.19 -47.34 -7.83
CA LEU A 33 -7.36 -46.44 -8.97
C LEU A 33 -7.54 -47.23 -10.27
N SER A 34 -6.73 -48.28 -10.48
CA SER A 34 -6.85 -49.13 -11.66
C SER A 34 -8.23 -49.81 -11.73
N GLY A 35 -8.72 -50.38 -10.62
CA GLY A 35 -10.05 -51.00 -10.57
C GLY A 35 -11.16 -50.00 -10.87
N TYR A 36 -11.04 -48.76 -10.36
CA TYR A 36 -12.01 -47.71 -10.65
C TYR A 36 -12.03 -47.32 -12.14
N PHE A 37 -10.87 -47.09 -12.76
CA PHE A 37 -10.81 -46.73 -14.18
C PHE A 37 -11.16 -47.88 -15.12
N ALA A 38 -10.95 -49.14 -14.70
CA ALA A 38 -11.38 -50.32 -15.45
C ALA A 38 -12.91 -50.50 -15.43
N GLY A 39 -13.55 -50.13 -14.31
CA GLY A 39 -15.00 -50.25 -14.14
C GLY A 39 -15.79 -49.06 -14.68
N ASP A 40 -15.64 -47.90 -14.06
CA ASP A 40 -16.43 -46.69 -14.35
C ASP A 40 -15.70 -45.68 -15.26
N GLY A 41 -14.40 -45.89 -15.51
CA GLY A 41 -13.59 -45.03 -16.35
C GLY A 41 -13.61 -45.41 -17.83
N CYS A 42 -13.14 -44.49 -18.67
CA CYS A 42 -12.82 -44.76 -20.06
C CYS A 42 -11.35 -44.42 -20.35
N PHE A 43 -10.73 -45.17 -21.26
CA PHE A 43 -9.36 -44.90 -21.71
C PHE A 43 -9.40 -44.30 -23.11
N ASN A 44 -8.76 -43.14 -23.28
CA ASN A 44 -8.57 -42.53 -24.59
C ASN A 44 -7.08 -42.60 -24.97
N PRO A 45 -6.73 -43.24 -26.10
CA PRO A 45 -5.33 -43.36 -26.53
C PRO A 45 -4.58 -42.03 -26.67
N ARG A 46 -5.29 -40.92 -26.95
CA ARG A 46 -4.70 -39.58 -27.07
C ARG A 46 -4.63 -38.81 -25.75
N ASN A 47 -5.54 -39.08 -24.82
CA ASN A 47 -5.76 -38.23 -23.64
C ASN A 47 -5.56 -38.94 -22.28
N GLY A 48 -5.31 -40.26 -22.27
CA GLY A 48 -5.14 -41.07 -21.07
C GLY A 48 -6.45 -41.56 -20.47
N PHE A 49 -6.43 -41.90 -19.17
CA PHE A 49 -7.62 -42.35 -18.44
C PHE A 49 -8.54 -41.19 -18.09
N GLN A 50 -9.84 -41.41 -18.18
CA GLN A 50 -10.86 -40.45 -17.80
C GLN A 50 -11.94 -41.12 -16.94
N GLY A 51 -12.22 -40.56 -15.78
CA GLY A 51 -13.30 -40.96 -14.87
C GLY A 51 -14.30 -39.83 -14.73
N VAL A 52 -15.59 -40.15 -14.85
CA VAL A 52 -16.68 -39.17 -14.80
C VAL A 52 -17.63 -39.56 -13.67
N GLY A 53 -17.93 -38.61 -12.78
CA GLY A 53 -18.80 -38.86 -11.63
C GLY A 53 -19.65 -37.65 -11.24
N VAL A 54 -20.81 -37.92 -10.64
CA VAL A 54 -21.72 -36.90 -10.10
C VAL A 54 -21.51 -36.67 -8.60
N ALA A 55 -20.85 -37.59 -7.90
CA ALA A 55 -20.59 -37.49 -6.47
C ALA A 55 -19.28 -36.74 -6.18
N ARG A 56 -19.39 -35.47 -5.77
CA ARG A 56 -18.23 -34.60 -5.43
C ARG A 56 -17.23 -35.28 -4.48
N LYS A 57 -17.72 -35.83 -3.37
CA LYS A 57 -16.88 -36.45 -2.33
C LYS A 57 -16.02 -37.59 -2.88
N MET A 58 -16.59 -38.46 -3.70
CA MET A 58 -15.88 -39.59 -4.29
C MET A 58 -14.79 -39.13 -5.27
N MET A 59 -15.13 -38.17 -6.13
CA MET A 59 -14.21 -37.61 -7.12
C MET A 59 -13.08 -36.83 -6.44
N ASP A 60 -13.37 -36.16 -5.32
CA ASP A 60 -12.35 -35.49 -4.51
C ASP A 60 -11.39 -36.48 -3.83
N GLN A 61 -11.90 -37.61 -3.35
CA GLN A 61 -11.08 -38.69 -2.79
C GLN A 61 -10.17 -39.33 -3.83
N LEU A 62 -10.65 -39.57 -5.06
CA LEU A 62 -9.82 -40.08 -6.16
C LEU A 62 -8.69 -39.13 -6.54
N ALA A 63 -8.98 -37.82 -6.59
CA ALA A 63 -7.96 -36.80 -6.84
C ALA A 63 -6.89 -36.77 -5.73
N ASN A 64 -7.29 -36.89 -4.46
CA ASN A 64 -6.35 -36.96 -3.33
C ASN A 64 -5.44 -38.20 -3.40
N ILE A 65 -5.97 -39.32 -3.89
CA ILE A 65 -5.16 -40.53 -4.10
C ILE A 65 -4.13 -40.29 -5.21
N CYS A 66 -4.52 -39.65 -6.32
CA CYS A 66 -3.59 -39.26 -7.38
C CYS A 66 -2.49 -38.33 -6.88
N ASP A 67 -2.82 -37.30 -6.07
CA ASP A 67 -1.83 -36.41 -5.46
C ASP A 67 -0.86 -37.18 -4.55
N ARG A 68 -1.36 -38.14 -3.76
CA ARG A 68 -0.56 -38.95 -2.82
C ARG A 68 0.42 -39.89 -3.54
N ILE A 69 0.03 -40.42 -4.69
CA ILE A 69 0.87 -41.33 -5.49
C ILE A 69 1.81 -40.54 -6.42
N GLY A 70 1.62 -39.22 -6.57
CA GLY A 70 2.42 -38.36 -7.45
C GLY A 70 2.03 -38.49 -8.92
N VAL A 71 0.74 -38.72 -9.20
CA VAL A 71 0.22 -38.95 -10.55
C VAL A 71 -0.26 -37.65 -11.14
N GLU A 72 0.10 -37.38 -12.40
CA GLU A 72 -0.43 -36.22 -13.11
C GLU A 72 -1.89 -36.40 -13.52
N TYR A 73 -2.77 -35.50 -13.08
CA TYR A 73 -4.18 -35.52 -13.45
C TYR A 73 -4.79 -34.12 -13.63
N SER A 74 -5.80 -34.02 -14.48
CA SER A 74 -6.70 -32.87 -14.59
C SER A 74 -8.02 -33.17 -13.89
N TYR A 75 -8.52 -32.23 -13.10
CA TYR A 75 -9.82 -32.30 -12.43
C TYR A 75 -10.68 -31.13 -12.91
N THR A 76 -11.80 -31.42 -13.55
CA THR A 76 -12.68 -30.41 -14.16
C THR A 76 -14.11 -30.59 -13.69
N GLN A 77 -14.82 -29.47 -13.55
CA GLN A 77 -16.23 -29.43 -13.20
C GLN A 77 -17.01 -28.84 -14.36
N THR A 78 -18.03 -29.55 -14.85
CA THR A 78 -18.87 -29.08 -15.95
C THR A 78 -20.34 -29.13 -15.53
N ARG A 79 -21.07 -28.03 -15.72
CA ARG A 79 -22.52 -28.01 -15.60
C ARG A 79 -23.12 -28.38 -16.97
N LEU A 80 -23.84 -29.49 -17.04
CA LEU A 80 -24.57 -29.84 -18.25
C LEU A 80 -25.73 -28.88 -18.47
N SER A 81 -25.88 -28.36 -19.70
CA SER A 81 -26.91 -27.37 -20.04
C SER A 81 -28.27 -27.98 -20.38
N LYS A 82 -28.42 -29.32 -20.45
CA LYS A 82 -29.69 -29.97 -20.78
C LYS A 82 -30.13 -31.03 -19.76
N ILE A 83 -31.40 -30.89 -19.36
CA ILE A 83 -32.35 -31.84 -18.76
C ILE A 83 -32.03 -32.38 -17.34
N ASN A 84 -30.79 -32.38 -16.87
CA ASN A 84 -30.50 -32.62 -15.45
C ASN A 84 -29.43 -31.63 -14.96
N ARG A 85 -29.81 -30.72 -14.04
CA ARG A 85 -28.95 -29.67 -13.42
C ARG A 85 -27.81 -30.23 -12.54
N GLN A 86 -27.41 -31.49 -12.71
CA GLN A 86 -26.36 -32.10 -11.91
C GLN A 86 -24.98 -31.66 -12.41
N THR A 87 -24.15 -31.26 -11.46
CA THR A 87 -22.76 -30.93 -11.70
C THR A 87 -21.98 -32.22 -11.92
N ILE A 88 -21.27 -32.32 -13.03
CA ILE A 88 -20.39 -33.44 -13.33
C ILE A 88 -18.96 -33.07 -12.98
N TYR A 89 -18.29 -33.97 -12.28
CA TYR A 89 -16.88 -33.92 -11.96
C TYR A 89 -16.13 -34.92 -12.84
N ASN A 90 -15.04 -34.49 -13.42
CA ASN A 90 -14.26 -35.28 -14.37
C ASN A 90 -12.80 -35.27 -13.94
N ILE A 91 -12.26 -36.45 -13.68
CA ILE A 91 -10.84 -36.67 -13.41
C ILE A 91 -10.22 -37.34 -14.63
N ARG A 92 -9.11 -36.79 -15.14
CA ARG A 92 -8.39 -37.37 -16.27
C ARG A 92 -6.90 -37.46 -15.95
N ILE A 93 -6.34 -38.65 -16.05
CA ILE A 93 -4.90 -38.89 -15.88
C ILE A 93 -4.24 -38.77 -17.25
N SER A 94 -3.16 -38.00 -17.34
CA SER A 94 -2.45 -37.79 -18.60
C SER A 94 -1.91 -39.11 -19.14
N ARG A 95 -1.76 -39.24 -20.45
CA ARG A 95 -1.17 -40.45 -21.04
C ARG A 95 0.27 -40.68 -20.55
N ARG A 96 1.03 -39.62 -20.25
CA ARG A 96 2.39 -39.69 -19.68
C ARG A 96 2.41 -40.29 -18.27
N ALA A 97 1.45 -39.90 -17.43
CA ALA A 97 1.35 -40.43 -16.08
C ALA A 97 0.64 -41.79 -15.99
N CYS A 98 0.21 -42.37 -17.12
CA CYS A 98 -0.34 -43.72 -17.14
C CYS A 98 0.72 -44.81 -16.95
N ASP A 99 2.01 -44.49 -17.07
CA ASP A 99 3.09 -45.47 -16.97
C ASP A 99 3.18 -46.15 -15.60
N ILE A 100 2.70 -45.47 -14.56
CA ILE A 100 2.58 -46.03 -13.21
C ILE A 100 1.68 -47.27 -13.16
N PHE A 101 0.80 -47.44 -14.15
CA PHE A 101 -0.11 -48.58 -14.29
C PHE A 101 0.44 -49.68 -15.21
N ASN A 102 1.64 -49.51 -15.81
CA ASN A 102 2.19 -50.48 -16.76
C ASN A 102 2.44 -51.87 -16.14
N ASN A 103 2.72 -51.93 -14.84
CA ASN A 103 2.92 -53.18 -14.10
C ASN A 103 1.60 -53.81 -13.60
N LEU A 104 0.47 -53.18 -13.87
CA LEU A 104 -0.86 -53.62 -13.48
C LEU A 104 -1.55 -54.14 -14.75
N ASN A 105 -1.95 -55.41 -14.78
CA ASN A 105 -2.41 -56.15 -15.96
C ASN A 105 -3.70 -55.55 -16.59
N PHE A 106 -3.57 -54.42 -17.28
CA PHE A 106 -4.68 -53.53 -17.62
C PHE A 106 -5.15 -53.69 -19.08
N LYS A 107 -6.46 -53.84 -19.28
CA LYS A 107 -7.11 -54.22 -20.56
C LYS A 107 -6.89 -53.24 -21.74
N TYR A 108 -6.36 -52.05 -21.50
CA TYR A 108 -6.23 -50.97 -22.49
C TYR A 108 -4.76 -50.58 -22.69
N GLN A 109 -3.98 -51.49 -23.26
CA GLN A 109 -2.62 -51.20 -23.75
C GLN A 109 -2.68 -50.68 -25.20
N SER A 110 -1.98 -49.59 -25.50
CA SER A 110 -1.60 -49.27 -26.88
C SER A 110 -0.12 -48.91 -26.92
N ASN A 111 0.62 -49.62 -27.78
CA ASN A 111 2.09 -49.68 -27.83
C ASN A 111 2.72 -48.70 -28.86
N LYS A 112 2.01 -47.67 -29.31
CA LYS A 112 2.57 -46.64 -30.21
C LYS A 112 2.17 -45.25 -29.74
N ILE A 113 3.14 -44.49 -29.24
CA ILE A 113 2.98 -43.11 -28.79
C ILE A 113 3.49 -42.19 -29.90
N ASP A 114 2.64 -41.26 -30.33
CA ASP A 114 3.03 -40.13 -31.18
C ASP A 114 3.14 -38.90 -30.28
N GLU A 115 4.35 -38.62 -29.80
CA GLU A 115 4.62 -37.53 -28.84
C GLU A 115 4.21 -36.15 -29.39
N SER A 116 4.16 -36.00 -30.72
CA SER A 116 3.78 -34.77 -31.41
C SER A 116 2.31 -34.36 -31.20
N LYS A 117 1.46 -35.28 -30.73
CA LYS A 117 0.01 -35.05 -30.52
C LYS A 117 -0.39 -34.84 -29.06
N ILE A 118 0.57 -34.82 -28.13
CA ILE A 118 0.30 -34.56 -26.71
C ILE A 118 0.08 -33.06 -26.51
N ARG A 119 -1.17 -32.66 -26.22
CA ARG A 119 -1.50 -31.25 -25.90
C ARG A 119 -0.75 -30.80 -24.65
N ASN A 120 -0.30 -29.54 -24.63
CA ASN A 120 0.25 -28.86 -23.44
C ASN A 120 -0.66 -29.10 -22.22
N THR A 121 -0.16 -29.87 -21.25
CA THR A 121 -0.83 -30.07 -19.97
C THR A 121 -0.79 -28.78 -19.17
N PRO A 122 -1.86 -28.41 -18.45
CA PRO A 122 -1.90 -27.19 -17.61
C PRO A 122 -1.06 -27.32 -16.33
N TYR A 123 -0.15 -28.29 -16.28
CA TYR A 123 0.72 -28.59 -15.15
C TYR A 123 2.00 -29.27 -15.66
N PHE A 124 3.06 -29.21 -14.87
CA PHE A 124 4.31 -29.97 -15.08
C PHE A 124 4.87 -30.43 -13.74
N VAL A 125 5.58 -31.55 -13.75
CA VAL A 125 6.34 -32.05 -12.58
C VAL A 125 7.78 -31.62 -12.72
N LYS A 126 8.34 -31.04 -11.66
CA LYS A 126 9.78 -30.79 -11.54
C LYS A 126 10.19 -31.16 -10.12
N ASP A 127 11.25 -31.97 -10.02
CA ASP A 127 11.72 -32.55 -8.77
C ASP A 127 10.60 -33.36 -8.06
N ASN A 128 10.31 -33.05 -6.80
CA ASN A 128 9.24 -33.67 -6.01
C ASN A 128 7.92 -32.85 -5.98
N TYR A 129 7.76 -31.87 -6.89
CA TYR A 129 6.64 -30.93 -6.88
C TYR A 129 5.82 -30.95 -8.18
N ILE A 130 4.49 -30.81 -8.02
CA ILE A 130 3.54 -30.68 -9.13
C ILE A 130 3.19 -29.20 -9.28
N TYR A 131 3.65 -28.58 -10.36
CA TYR A 131 3.37 -27.18 -10.68
C TYR A 131 2.11 -27.08 -11.53
N ARG A 132 1.13 -26.25 -11.12
CA ARG A 132 -0.12 -26.02 -11.85
C ARG A 132 -0.15 -24.60 -12.41
N LYS A 133 -0.59 -24.44 -13.66
CA LYS A 133 -0.77 -23.13 -14.28
C LYS A 133 -1.96 -22.41 -13.67
N ILE A 134 -1.74 -21.18 -13.20
CA ILE A 134 -2.81 -20.27 -12.77
C ILE A 134 -3.51 -19.75 -14.04
N LEU A 135 -4.82 -19.95 -14.13
CA LEU A 135 -5.62 -19.54 -15.30
C LEU A 135 -6.11 -18.10 -15.21
N SER A 136 -6.43 -17.62 -14.01
CA SER A 136 -6.88 -16.26 -13.74
C SER A 136 -6.80 -15.96 -12.24
N ILE A 137 -6.48 -14.73 -11.87
CA ILE A 137 -6.56 -14.23 -10.49
C ILE A 137 -7.71 -13.23 -10.45
N LYS A 138 -8.60 -13.34 -9.45
CA LYS A 138 -9.79 -12.50 -9.29
C LYS A 138 -9.96 -12.09 -7.84
N GLU A 139 -10.24 -10.81 -7.60
CA GLU A 139 -10.56 -10.28 -6.28
C GLU A 139 -12.08 -10.20 -6.11
N TYR A 140 -12.58 -10.52 -4.91
CA TYR A 140 -13.99 -10.40 -4.56
C TYR A 140 -14.16 -10.08 -3.08
N TYR A 141 -15.20 -9.31 -2.75
CA TYR A 141 -15.59 -9.10 -1.37
C TYR A 141 -16.16 -10.39 -0.78
N TYR A 142 -15.55 -10.89 0.28
CA TYR A 142 -16.01 -12.07 1.02
C TYR A 142 -16.57 -11.65 2.38
N ASN A 143 -17.79 -12.05 2.68
CA ASN A 143 -18.43 -11.87 3.98
C ASN A 143 -18.72 -13.24 4.57
N GLY A 144 -17.91 -13.65 5.56
CA GLY A 144 -17.99 -14.96 6.22
C GLY A 144 -16.70 -15.24 7.00
N ASP A 145 -16.67 -16.38 7.69
CA ASP A 145 -15.52 -16.77 8.49
C ASP A 145 -14.29 -17.08 7.59
N VAL A 146 -13.12 -16.58 8.00
CA VAL A 146 -11.81 -16.87 7.41
C VAL A 146 -10.98 -17.62 8.44
N TYR A 147 -10.21 -18.61 8.02
CA TYR A 147 -9.41 -19.46 8.91
C TYR A 147 -7.94 -19.51 8.46
N ASP A 148 -7.04 -19.43 9.44
CA ASP A 148 -5.61 -19.74 9.29
C ASP A 148 -5.27 -20.93 10.21
N LEU A 149 -4.66 -21.97 9.65
CA LEU A 149 -4.44 -23.24 10.36
C LEU A 149 -2.98 -23.38 10.80
N THR A 150 -2.72 -23.37 12.11
CA THR A 150 -1.39 -23.64 12.66
C THR A 150 -1.17 -25.14 12.86
N ILE A 151 -0.19 -25.70 12.14
CA ILE A 151 0.23 -27.09 12.29
C ILE A 151 1.52 -27.12 13.12
N SER A 152 1.60 -28.00 14.11
CA SER A 152 2.82 -28.18 14.89
C SER A 152 4.01 -28.51 13.98
N ASN A 153 5.06 -27.70 14.06
CA ASN A 153 6.33 -27.85 13.34
C ASN A 153 6.28 -27.72 11.80
N LYS A 154 5.19 -27.20 11.21
CA LYS A 154 5.10 -26.92 9.76
C LYS A 154 4.32 -25.63 9.47
N SER A 155 4.89 -24.77 8.62
CA SER A 155 4.30 -23.48 8.21
C SER A 155 3.47 -23.55 6.92
N SER A 156 3.27 -24.77 6.39
CA SER A 156 2.64 -24.99 5.07
C SER A 156 1.67 -26.16 5.13
N TYR A 157 0.50 -26.00 4.52
CA TYR A 157 -0.55 -27.01 4.45
C TYR A 157 -1.24 -26.99 3.08
N VAL A 158 -2.02 -28.03 2.75
CA VAL A 158 -2.67 -28.14 1.44
C VAL A 158 -4.14 -27.74 1.55
N VAL A 159 -4.54 -26.69 0.83
CA VAL A 159 -5.95 -26.25 0.71
C VAL A 159 -6.35 -26.31 -0.76
N HIS A 160 -7.48 -26.96 -1.04
CA HIS A 160 -8.00 -27.07 -2.42
C HIS A 160 -6.94 -27.59 -3.43
N ARG A 161 -6.06 -28.50 -2.98
CA ARG A 161 -4.97 -29.12 -3.78
C ARG A 161 -3.86 -28.15 -4.20
N VAL A 162 -3.73 -27.04 -3.48
CA VAL A 162 -2.63 -26.08 -3.58
C VAL A 162 -1.94 -26.02 -2.20
N ALA A 163 -0.61 -25.98 -2.20
CA ALA A 163 0.14 -25.71 -0.98
C ALA A 163 -0.02 -24.22 -0.62
N VAL A 164 -0.51 -23.96 0.59
CA VAL A 164 -0.66 -22.62 1.18
C VAL A 164 0.19 -22.53 2.44
N HIS A 165 0.62 -21.32 2.78
CA HIS A 165 1.44 -21.05 3.96
C HIS A 165 0.64 -20.29 5.01
N ASN A 166 0.98 -20.48 6.28
CA ASN A 166 0.38 -19.75 7.39
C ASN A 166 0.69 -18.25 7.28
N SER A 167 -0.17 -17.40 7.85
CA SER A 167 0.15 -15.99 8.03
C SER A 167 1.14 -15.83 9.20
N GLN A 168 2.44 -16.01 8.94
CA GLN A 168 3.46 -15.83 9.97
C GLN A 168 3.86 -14.36 10.12
N PHE A 169 3.93 -13.90 11.38
CA PHE A 169 4.45 -12.59 11.76
C PHE A 169 5.74 -12.71 12.59
N SER A 170 6.87 -12.72 11.89
CA SER A 170 8.22 -12.38 12.37
C SER A 170 9.14 -12.40 11.13
N MET A 171 9.93 -11.34 10.91
CA MET A 171 10.87 -11.17 9.77
C MET A 171 10.36 -11.70 8.42
N ASN A 172 9.73 -10.84 7.61
CA ASN A 172 9.10 -11.20 6.33
C ASN A 172 10.09 -11.61 5.21
N GLY A 173 11.23 -12.22 5.56
CA GLY A 173 12.40 -12.40 4.71
C GLY A 173 13.23 -11.12 4.54
N PHE A 174 14.37 -11.25 3.87
CA PHE A 174 15.23 -10.16 3.46
C PHE A 174 15.74 -10.40 2.03
N LYS A 175 16.17 -9.33 1.37
CA LYS A 175 16.84 -9.32 0.07
C LYS A 175 18.24 -8.75 0.25
N LEU A 176 19.15 -9.13 -0.65
CA LEU A 176 20.51 -8.61 -0.71
C LEU A 176 20.65 -7.75 -1.97
N GLU A 177 21.27 -6.59 -1.84
CA GLU A 177 21.59 -5.70 -2.96
C GLU A 177 23.09 -5.39 -2.98
N CYS A 178 23.72 -5.44 -4.15
CA CYS A 178 25.15 -5.15 -4.30
C CYS A 178 25.44 -4.63 -5.71
N LYS A 179 26.42 -3.71 -5.85
CA LYS A 179 26.89 -3.19 -7.14
C LYS A 179 27.37 -4.32 -8.07
N SER A 180 28.04 -5.33 -7.53
CA SER A 180 28.58 -6.47 -8.30
C SER A 180 27.68 -7.70 -8.24
N LYS A 181 27.19 -8.15 -9.41
CA LYS A 181 26.37 -9.38 -9.54
C LYS A 181 27.12 -10.66 -9.13
N LYS A 182 28.45 -10.70 -9.27
CA LYS A 182 29.26 -11.87 -8.87
C LYS A 182 29.33 -12.01 -7.35
N VAL A 183 29.59 -10.90 -6.67
CA VAL A 183 29.63 -10.81 -5.21
C VAL A 183 28.25 -11.13 -4.64
N LEU A 184 27.19 -10.56 -5.22
CA LEU A 184 25.81 -10.83 -4.81
C LEU A 184 25.47 -12.33 -4.80
N LYS A 185 25.73 -13.04 -5.91
CA LYS A 185 25.46 -14.49 -6.03
C LYS A 185 26.24 -15.33 -5.00
N TYR A 186 27.44 -14.90 -4.63
CA TYR A 186 28.22 -15.58 -3.60
C TYR A 186 27.54 -15.46 -2.22
N TYR A 187 27.12 -14.26 -1.85
CA TYR A 187 26.45 -14.00 -0.57
C TYR A 187 25.04 -14.59 -0.47
N GLU A 188 24.32 -14.70 -1.59
CA GLU A 188 23.04 -15.44 -1.64
C GLU A 188 23.24 -16.91 -1.29
N ARG A 189 24.22 -17.58 -1.92
CA ARG A 189 24.58 -18.98 -1.59
C ARG A 189 25.07 -19.14 -0.15
N LEU A 190 25.85 -18.19 0.35
CA LEU A 190 26.31 -18.18 1.74
C LEU A 190 25.12 -18.06 2.71
N SER A 191 24.17 -17.19 2.42
CA SER A 191 22.97 -16.98 3.24
C SER A 191 22.11 -18.24 3.31
N GLU A 192 21.99 -18.97 2.19
CA GLU A 192 21.34 -20.28 2.14
C GLU A 192 22.11 -21.34 2.94
N LYS A 193 23.45 -21.43 2.77
CA LYS A 193 24.32 -22.37 3.51
C LYS A 193 24.20 -22.17 5.02
N LEU A 194 24.17 -20.91 5.48
CA LEU A 194 24.10 -20.55 6.90
C LEU A 194 22.67 -20.58 7.46
N LYS A 195 21.64 -20.78 6.62
CA LYS A 195 20.22 -20.63 6.98
C LYS A 195 19.96 -19.31 7.72
N LEU A 196 20.48 -18.22 7.15
CA LEU A 196 20.56 -16.94 7.84
C LEU A 196 19.19 -16.41 8.27
N ALA A 197 18.14 -16.61 7.47
CA ALA A 197 16.77 -16.18 7.81
C ALA A 197 16.23 -16.85 9.09
N ASP A 198 16.42 -18.17 9.22
CA ASP A 198 16.01 -18.92 10.42
C ASP A 198 16.82 -18.45 11.63
N LYS A 199 18.13 -18.27 11.46
CA LYS A 199 19.01 -17.81 12.54
C LYS A 199 18.68 -16.40 13.02
N LEU A 200 18.29 -15.50 12.13
CA LEU A 200 17.85 -14.15 12.51
C LEU A 200 16.54 -14.16 13.30
N ASN A 201 15.64 -15.12 13.03
CA ASN A 201 14.44 -15.32 13.83
C ASN A 201 14.79 -15.84 15.22
N ASP A 202 15.67 -16.85 15.32
CA ASP A 202 16.13 -17.39 16.60
C ASP A 202 16.81 -16.29 17.45
N ILE A 203 17.70 -15.50 16.84
CA ILE A 203 18.37 -14.36 17.50
C ILE A 203 17.34 -13.34 17.99
N SER A 204 16.32 -13.02 17.18
CA SER A 204 15.26 -12.09 17.57
C SER A 204 14.44 -12.62 18.74
N HIS A 205 14.17 -13.93 18.76
CA HIS A 205 13.43 -14.57 19.83
C HIS A 205 14.16 -14.45 21.17
N GLU A 206 15.43 -14.84 21.24
CA GLU A 206 16.23 -14.73 22.47
C GLU A 206 16.48 -13.28 22.90
N TYR A 207 16.65 -12.37 21.94
CA TYR A 207 16.87 -10.95 22.22
C TYR A 207 15.72 -10.32 23.01
N PHE A 208 14.48 -10.64 22.63
CA PHE A 208 13.30 -10.13 23.31
C PHE A 208 12.95 -10.91 24.58
N LEU A 209 13.23 -12.22 24.60
CA LEU A 209 12.91 -13.11 25.71
C LEU A 209 13.89 -12.96 26.89
N LEU A 210 15.18 -13.16 26.63
CA LEU A 210 16.24 -13.19 27.66
C LEU A 210 16.94 -11.83 27.79
N GLY A 211 17.02 -11.07 26.70
CA GLY A 211 17.67 -9.76 26.67
C GLY A 211 19.14 -9.79 26.25
N ASP A 212 19.78 -10.96 26.33
CA ASP A 212 21.15 -11.21 25.88
C ASP A 212 21.16 -12.33 24.85
N VAL A 213 21.91 -12.13 23.77
CA VAL A 213 22.11 -13.15 22.74
C VAL A 213 23.58 -13.22 22.37
N TYR A 214 24.12 -14.44 22.29
CA TYR A 214 25.50 -14.73 21.92
C TYR A 214 25.58 -15.59 20.65
N PRO A 215 25.51 -14.99 19.44
CA PRO A 215 25.71 -15.72 18.21
C PRO A 215 27.20 -16.04 18.03
N PHE A 216 27.51 -17.33 17.94
CA PHE A 216 28.84 -17.88 17.69
C PHE A 216 28.96 -18.38 16.26
N SER A 217 29.95 -17.86 15.53
CA SER A 217 30.19 -18.16 14.12
C SER A 217 31.45 -19.01 13.96
N GLU A 218 31.28 -20.21 13.41
CA GLU A 218 32.38 -21.15 13.13
C GLU A 218 33.04 -20.82 11.79
N ILE A 219 34.35 -20.56 11.81
CA ILE A 219 35.12 -20.23 10.61
C ILE A 219 35.65 -21.52 9.97
N GLU A 220 35.46 -21.64 8.66
CA GLU A 220 36.01 -22.68 7.80
C GLU A 220 37.07 -22.04 6.89
N CYS A 221 38.33 -22.38 7.12
CA CYS A 221 39.46 -21.92 6.31
C CYS A 221 40.28 -23.12 5.82
N PRO A 222 40.65 -23.17 4.51
CA PRO A 222 41.48 -24.23 3.97
C PRO A 222 42.85 -24.39 4.66
N HIS A 223 43.41 -23.28 5.19
CA HIS A 223 44.76 -23.24 5.74
C HIS A 223 44.84 -23.54 7.23
N CYS A 224 43.89 -23.07 8.04
CA CYS A 224 43.92 -23.27 9.50
C CYS A 224 42.75 -24.11 10.01
N ARG A 225 41.82 -24.57 9.16
CA ARG A 225 40.64 -25.37 9.54
C ARG A 225 39.81 -24.79 10.71
N GLY A 226 39.88 -23.47 10.91
CA GLY A 226 39.20 -22.76 12.00
C GLY A 226 39.94 -22.66 13.34
N THR A 227 41.18 -23.13 13.48
CA THR A 227 41.97 -23.09 14.74
C THR A 227 42.77 -21.79 14.95
N ASN A 228 42.66 -20.81 14.03
CA ASN A 228 43.42 -19.55 14.01
C ASN A 228 44.96 -19.66 13.91
N LYS A 229 45.53 -20.87 13.89
CA LYS A 229 46.97 -21.13 13.72
C LYS A 229 47.21 -21.97 12.46
N THR A 230 48.19 -21.61 11.63
CA THR A 230 48.63 -22.45 10.50
C THR A 230 49.44 -23.66 10.99
N GLU A 231 49.75 -24.62 10.11
CA GLU A 231 50.60 -25.79 10.45
C GLU A 231 51.99 -25.38 10.96
N ASP A 232 52.44 -24.16 10.63
CA ASP A 232 53.72 -23.55 11.07
C ASP A 232 53.63 -22.76 12.38
N GLY A 233 52.45 -22.66 13.00
CA GLY A 233 52.23 -21.97 14.29
C GLY A 233 51.99 -20.45 14.19
N GLU A 234 51.96 -19.88 12.98
CA GLU A 234 51.66 -18.46 12.75
C GLU A 234 50.15 -18.16 12.77
N MET A 235 49.76 -16.92 13.14
CA MET A 235 48.35 -16.51 13.14
C MET A 235 47.79 -16.40 11.72
N CYS A 236 46.79 -17.23 11.42
CA CYS A 236 46.18 -17.28 10.09
C CYS A 236 45.25 -16.07 9.82
N LYS A 237 45.44 -15.40 8.68
CA LYS A 237 44.54 -14.32 8.20
C LYS A 237 43.28 -14.84 7.48
N HIS A 238 43.13 -16.16 7.37
CA HIS A 238 42.03 -16.87 6.71
C HIS A 238 41.83 -16.50 5.22
N PRO A 239 42.87 -16.61 4.36
CA PRO A 239 42.67 -16.45 2.92
C PRO A 239 41.68 -17.52 2.42
N ASP A 240 40.74 -17.10 1.58
CA ASP A 240 39.63 -17.91 1.06
C ASP A 240 38.73 -18.55 2.14
N GLY A 241 38.75 -18.00 3.36
CA GLY A 241 37.90 -18.44 4.46
C GLY A 241 36.41 -18.09 4.28
N SER A 242 35.54 -18.91 4.86
CA SER A 242 34.09 -18.66 4.93
C SER A 242 33.53 -19.10 6.29
N PHE A 243 32.25 -18.81 6.58
CA PHE A 243 31.60 -19.34 7.77
C PHE A 243 30.95 -20.70 7.48
N LYS A 244 31.11 -21.64 8.41
CA LYS A 244 30.53 -22.99 8.36
C LYS A 244 29.11 -23.01 8.89
N SER A 245 28.91 -22.46 10.08
CA SER A 245 27.63 -22.43 10.78
C SER A 245 27.56 -21.30 11.80
N ILE A 246 26.34 -20.88 12.12
CA ILE A 246 26.06 -19.94 13.21
C ILE A 246 25.27 -20.70 14.27
N LYS A 247 25.77 -20.70 15.49
CA LYS A 247 25.13 -21.29 16.68
C LYS A 247 24.82 -20.19 17.66
N ILE A 248 23.70 -20.30 18.36
CA ILE A 248 23.38 -19.37 19.44
C ILE A 248 23.74 -20.08 20.73
N LEU A 249 24.64 -19.49 21.52
CA LEU A 249 25.10 -20.08 22.77
C LEU A 249 24.15 -19.69 23.89
N ASN A 250 23.89 -20.62 24.81
CA ASN A 250 23.08 -20.35 26.00
C ASN A 250 23.75 -19.23 26.83
N PRO A 251 23.06 -18.09 27.06
CA PRO A 251 23.59 -16.99 27.86
C PRO A 251 24.05 -17.39 29.27
N ASP A 252 23.43 -18.39 29.88
CA ASP A 252 23.77 -18.84 31.25
C ASP A 252 25.19 -19.43 31.35
N TYR A 253 25.76 -19.88 30.23
CA TYR A 253 27.10 -20.45 30.16
C TYR A 253 28.14 -19.46 29.63
N ILE A 254 27.80 -18.19 29.44
CA ILE A 254 28.73 -17.16 28.93
C ILE A 254 28.99 -16.10 29.98
N GLU A 255 30.25 -15.94 30.36
CA GLU A 255 30.71 -14.83 31.19
C GLU A 255 31.31 -13.73 30.32
N ALA A 256 30.73 -12.52 30.40
CA ALA A 256 31.28 -11.33 29.75
C ALA A 256 32.06 -10.48 30.76
N LYS A 257 33.35 -10.23 30.50
CA LYS A 257 34.19 -9.33 31.30
C LYS A 257 34.41 -8.03 30.52
N THR A 258 33.90 -6.94 31.08
CA THR A 258 34.08 -5.59 30.54
C THR A 258 35.21 -4.90 31.30
N ASN A 259 36.20 -4.39 30.56
CA ASN A 259 37.25 -3.54 31.13
C ASN A 259 36.91 -2.07 30.79
N PRO A 260 36.77 -1.16 31.78
CA PRO A 260 36.49 0.26 31.52
C PRO A 260 37.48 0.96 30.57
N LEU A 261 38.69 0.42 30.44
CA LEU A 261 39.75 0.95 29.58
C LEU A 261 39.77 0.31 28.16
N ALA A 262 39.12 -0.83 27.96
CA ALA A 262 39.11 -1.55 26.68
C ALA A 262 37.78 -1.34 25.94
N SER A 263 37.86 -1.10 24.63
CA SER A 263 36.67 -0.82 23.81
C SER A 263 35.81 -2.06 23.50
N GLN A 264 36.33 -3.27 23.70
CA GLN A 264 35.61 -4.52 23.46
C GLN A 264 35.63 -5.43 24.70
N PRO A 265 34.50 -6.03 25.08
CA PRO A 265 34.43 -7.03 26.15
C PRO A 265 35.09 -8.35 25.74
N GLU A 266 35.61 -9.06 26.75
CA GLU A 266 36.11 -10.43 26.60
C GLU A 266 35.02 -11.42 27.02
N TYR A 267 34.89 -12.51 26.27
CA TYR A 267 33.85 -13.54 26.50
C TYR A 267 34.48 -14.88 26.84
N PHE A 268 33.92 -15.54 27.84
CA PHE A 268 34.37 -16.84 28.32
C PHE A 268 33.20 -17.82 28.36
N LEU A 269 33.40 -19.03 27.86
CA LEU A 269 32.45 -20.13 27.94
C LEU A 269 32.72 -20.95 29.20
N VAL A 270 31.72 -21.05 30.07
CA VAL A 270 31.72 -21.93 31.22
C VAL A 270 31.29 -23.33 30.75
N PRO A 271 32.14 -24.35 30.85
CA PRO A 271 31.80 -25.70 30.41
C PRO A 271 30.67 -26.27 31.29
N ASP A 272 29.66 -26.84 30.64
CA ASP A 272 28.52 -27.51 31.28
C ASP A 272 28.93 -28.86 31.89
N GLU A 273 28.05 -29.45 32.71
CA GLU A 273 28.35 -30.73 33.39
C GLU A 273 28.54 -31.88 32.40
N GLU A 274 27.86 -31.85 31.25
CA GLU A 274 28.02 -32.85 30.20
C GLU A 274 29.40 -32.79 29.55
N LEU A 275 29.89 -31.60 29.17
CA LEU A 275 31.22 -31.42 28.60
C LEU A 275 32.32 -31.75 29.61
N ARG A 276 32.13 -31.40 30.89
CA ARG A 276 33.05 -31.81 31.97
C ARG A 276 33.09 -33.32 32.12
N THR A 277 31.93 -33.97 32.14
CA THR A 277 31.82 -35.43 32.26
C THR A 277 32.41 -36.14 31.04
N LEU A 278 32.23 -35.60 29.85
CA LEU A 278 32.82 -36.11 28.60
C LEU A 278 34.34 -36.08 28.65
N VAL A 279 34.94 -34.97 29.10
CA VAL A 279 36.40 -34.83 29.21
C VAL A 279 36.96 -35.73 30.31
N GLN A 280 36.25 -35.88 31.44
CA GLN A 280 36.65 -36.74 32.55
C GLN A 280 36.56 -38.24 32.20
N ARG A 281 35.47 -38.68 31.56
CA ARG A 281 35.21 -40.09 31.21
C ARG A 281 35.82 -40.49 29.87
N ARG A 282 36.20 -39.53 29.02
CA ARG A 282 36.70 -39.73 27.64
C ARG A 282 35.71 -40.48 26.75
N GLU A 283 34.42 -40.33 27.03
CA GLU A 283 33.32 -41.00 26.33
C GLU A 283 32.23 -39.97 25.96
N PRO A 284 31.73 -39.97 24.70
CA PRO A 284 32.10 -40.83 23.56
C PRO A 284 33.47 -40.45 22.95
N ARG A 285 34.34 -41.45 22.68
CA ARG A 285 35.72 -41.24 22.16
C ARG A 285 35.80 -40.35 20.92
N ARG A 286 34.85 -40.51 19.99
CA ARG A 286 34.78 -39.73 18.74
C ARG A 286 34.67 -38.22 18.97
N ILE A 287 34.03 -37.79 20.05
CA ILE A 287 33.86 -36.35 20.35
C ILE A 287 35.09 -35.83 21.08
N TYR A 288 35.62 -36.62 22.02
CA TYR A 288 36.85 -36.30 22.76
C TYR A 288 38.07 -36.10 21.84
N GLU A 289 38.24 -36.95 20.83
CA GLU A 289 39.34 -36.86 19.85
C GLU A 289 39.27 -35.61 18.97
N ASN A 290 38.09 -34.99 18.83
CA ASN A 290 37.88 -33.79 18.03
C ASN A 290 38.03 -32.49 18.84
N LEU A 291 38.22 -32.56 20.16
CA LEU A 291 38.43 -31.38 21.00
C LEU A 291 39.90 -30.93 20.95
N PRO A 292 40.18 -29.62 20.80
CA PRO A 292 41.54 -29.10 20.90
C PRO A 292 42.16 -29.42 22.27
N GLN A 293 43.44 -29.83 22.28
CA GLN A 293 44.15 -30.21 23.52
C GLN A 293 44.22 -29.05 24.54
N GLU A 294 44.33 -27.81 24.07
CA GLU A 294 44.28 -26.60 24.90
C GLU A 294 42.93 -26.47 25.65
N VAL A 295 41.82 -26.77 24.98
CA VAL A 295 40.46 -26.70 25.57
C VAL A 295 40.26 -27.83 26.58
N VAL A 296 40.75 -29.03 26.29
CA VAL A 296 40.72 -30.18 27.22
C VAL A 296 41.49 -29.87 28.50
N ALA A 297 42.65 -29.21 28.39
CA ALA A 297 43.44 -28.80 29.55
C ALA A 297 42.69 -27.78 30.43
N LEU A 298 42.05 -26.77 29.82
CA LEU A 298 41.26 -25.76 30.55
C LEU A 298 40.05 -26.37 31.28
N ILE A 299 39.38 -27.34 30.66
CA ILE A 299 38.23 -28.03 31.28
C ILE A 299 38.69 -28.87 32.48
N LEU A 300 39.84 -29.54 32.39
CA LEU A 300 40.39 -30.35 33.48
C LEU A 300 40.88 -29.49 34.66
N THR A 301 41.37 -28.28 34.41
CA THR A 301 41.78 -27.32 35.44
C THR A 301 40.61 -26.51 36.01
N GLY A 302 39.41 -26.66 35.46
CA GLY A 302 38.21 -25.94 35.90
C GLY A 302 38.19 -24.46 35.51
N GLN A 303 39.00 -24.05 34.54
CA GLN A 303 39.04 -22.68 34.04
C GLN A 303 38.05 -22.46 32.89
N PRO A 304 37.44 -21.26 32.78
CA PRO A 304 36.50 -20.98 31.70
C PRO A 304 37.26 -20.80 30.37
N ILE A 305 36.62 -21.20 29.27
CA ILE A 305 37.26 -21.27 27.94
C ILE A 305 37.14 -19.89 27.27
N PRO A 306 38.26 -19.21 26.93
CA PRO A 306 38.20 -17.93 26.25
C PRO A 306 37.66 -18.08 24.83
N LEU A 307 36.69 -17.25 24.45
CA LEU A 307 36.14 -17.19 23.11
C LEU A 307 36.76 -16.02 22.34
N SER A 308 37.09 -16.25 21.07
CA SER A 308 37.64 -15.19 20.21
C SER A 308 36.58 -14.14 19.92
N SER A 309 36.89 -12.87 20.17
CA SER A 309 36.03 -11.71 19.87
C SER A 309 35.64 -11.58 18.39
N ARG A 310 36.33 -12.29 17.49
CA ARG A 310 36.00 -12.36 16.06
C ARG A 310 34.89 -13.36 15.73
N SER A 311 34.70 -14.39 16.56
CA SER A 311 33.73 -15.46 16.34
C SER A 311 32.45 -15.30 17.15
N ILE A 312 32.50 -14.60 18.28
CA ILE A 312 31.34 -14.34 19.12
C ILE A 312 30.81 -12.92 18.93
N GLY A 313 29.51 -12.80 18.68
CA GLY A 313 28.78 -11.54 18.77
C GLY A 313 28.02 -11.44 20.09
N HIS A 314 27.66 -10.23 20.49
CA HIS A 314 26.78 -9.99 21.64
C HIS A 314 25.75 -8.92 21.31
N LEU A 315 24.47 -9.30 21.35
CA LEU A 315 23.35 -8.40 21.13
C LEU A 315 22.60 -8.20 22.44
N LYS A 316 22.54 -6.94 22.90
CA LYS A 316 21.91 -6.56 24.18
C LYS A 316 20.60 -5.79 23.99
N HIS A 317 19.55 -6.21 24.70
CA HIS A 317 18.29 -5.51 24.77
C HIS A 317 18.30 -4.48 25.90
N ASN A 318 18.02 -3.22 25.55
CA ASN A 318 17.86 -2.11 26.49
C ASN A 318 18.98 -1.99 27.55
N ALA A 319 20.24 -2.21 27.15
CA ALA A 319 21.38 -2.10 28.04
C ALA A 319 21.74 -0.63 28.33
N SER A 320 22.11 -0.33 29.58
CA SER A 320 22.73 0.94 29.94
C SER A 320 24.13 1.03 29.31
N SER A 321 24.63 2.25 29.10
CA SER A 321 25.94 2.47 28.45
C SER A 321 27.12 1.80 29.16
N TYR A 322 26.96 1.49 30.45
CA TYR A 322 27.94 0.80 31.30
C TYR A 322 27.52 -0.62 31.69
N GLY A 323 26.33 -1.08 31.27
CA GLY A 323 25.79 -2.39 31.62
C GLY A 323 26.46 -3.51 30.81
N THR A 324 26.97 -4.52 31.52
CA THR A 324 27.57 -5.71 30.92
C THR A 324 26.55 -6.55 30.17
N TYR A 325 25.35 -6.72 30.74
CA TYR A 325 24.27 -7.56 30.21
C TYR A 325 23.05 -6.72 29.77
N GLY A 326 22.20 -7.32 28.94
CA GLY A 326 20.90 -6.80 28.55
C GLY A 326 19.83 -6.98 29.64
N SER A 327 18.63 -6.46 29.36
CA SER A 327 17.48 -6.61 30.25
C SER A 327 16.30 -7.24 29.50
N SER A 328 15.79 -8.35 30.05
CA SER A 328 14.63 -9.07 29.50
C SER A 328 13.35 -8.23 29.54
N MET A 329 12.50 -8.36 28.52
CA MET A 329 11.15 -7.80 28.59
C MET A 329 10.26 -8.47 29.64
N LEU A 330 10.51 -9.74 29.98
CA LEU A 330 9.72 -10.48 30.96
C LEU A 330 10.06 -10.09 32.41
N GLN A 331 11.27 -9.61 32.68
CA GLN A 331 11.72 -9.31 34.05
C GLN A 331 10.79 -8.30 34.75
N ARG A 332 10.28 -7.30 34.03
CA ARG A 332 9.32 -6.32 34.58
C ARG A 332 7.93 -6.91 34.88
N LEU A 333 7.61 -8.06 34.28
CA LEU A 333 6.32 -8.75 34.42
C LEU A 333 6.35 -9.85 35.48
N PHE A 334 7.50 -10.20 36.06
CA PHE A 334 7.61 -11.31 37.01
C PHE A 334 6.67 -11.18 38.21
N THR A 335 6.56 -9.99 38.80
CA THR A 335 5.61 -9.74 39.90
C THR A 335 4.17 -9.99 39.47
N MET A 336 3.80 -9.54 38.27
CA MET A 336 2.45 -9.73 37.71
C MET A 336 2.14 -11.17 37.33
N LEU A 337 3.11 -11.88 36.75
CA LEU A 337 2.99 -13.31 36.44
C LEU A 337 2.91 -14.17 37.71
N ALA A 338 3.69 -13.84 38.73
CA ALA A 338 3.61 -14.50 40.04
C ALA A 338 2.24 -14.28 40.69
N TYR A 339 1.73 -13.04 40.66
CA TYR A 339 0.40 -12.71 41.16
C TYR A 339 -0.72 -13.46 40.41
N LYS A 340 -0.66 -13.49 39.07
CA LYS A 340 -1.58 -14.26 38.23
C LYS A 340 -1.59 -15.75 38.60
N THR A 341 -0.40 -16.33 38.77
CA THR A 341 -0.25 -17.74 39.17
C THR A 341 -0.94 -17.99 40.52
N LYS A 342 -0.75 -17.11 41.51
CA LYS A 342 -1.41 -17.23 42.82
C LYS A 342 -2.94 -17.15 42.75
N ILE A 343 -3.49 -16.23 41.95
CA ILE A 343 -4.94 -16.13 41.72
C ILE A 343 -5.48 -17.41 41.05
N MET A 344 -4.77 -17.90 40.02
CA MET A 344 -5.15 -19.14 39.36
C MET A 344 -5.15 -20.31 40.35
N THR A 345 -4.09 -20.48 41.15
CA THR A 345 -4.04 -21.51 42.19
C THR A 345 -5.19 -21.38 43.19
N ALA A 346 -5.57 -20.17 43.59
CA ALA A 346 -6.72 -19.95 44.47
C ALA A 346 -8.04 -20.42 43.83
N ASN A 347 -8.27 -20.12 42.54
CA ASN A 347 -9.45 -20.62 41.82
C ASN A 347 -9.47 -22.14 41.71
N TRP A 348 -8.31 -22.75 41.43
CA TRP A 348 -8.16 -24.20 41.36
C TRP A 348 -8.60 -24.84 42.69
N ILE A 349 -8.12 -24.30 43.82
CA ILE A 349 -8.51 -24.77 45.16
C ILE A 349 -10.02 -24.57 45.42
N ILE A 350 -10.60 -23.45 44.97
CA ILE A 350 -12.04 -23.20 45.10
C ILE A 350 -12.84 -24.20 44.25
N ALA A 351 -12.42 -24.46 43.01
CA ALA A 351 -13.06 -25.42 42.12
C ALA A 351 -12.96 -26.84 42.68
N GLU A 352 -11.80 -27.24 43.21
CA GLU A 352 -11.63 -28.54 43.89
C GLU A 352 -12.59 -28.69 45.08
N ARG A 353 -12.80 -27.66 45.90
CA ARG A 353 -13.76 -27.68 47.01
C ARG A 353 -15.24 -27.69 46.57
N LEU A 354 -15.53 -27.26 45.35
CA LEU A 354 -16.87 -27.38 44.76
C LEU A 354 -17.10 -28.80 44.20
N ILE A 355 -16.08 -29.41 43.61
CA ILE A 355 -16.14 -30.79 43.10
C ILE A 355 -16.17 -31.79 44.27
N LEU A 356 -15.38 -31.54 45.32
CA LEU A 356 -15.27 -32.37 46.52
C LEU A 356 -15.53 -31.52 47.78
N PRO A 357 -16.81 -31.26 48.14
CA PRO A 357 -17.14 -30.54 49.35
C PRO A 357 -16.78 -31.35 50.59
N VAL A 358 -16.40 -30.66 51.67
CA VAL A 358 -16.16 -31.32 52.96
C VAL A 358 -17.51 -31.72 53.54
N ARG A 359 -17.67 -33.01 53.85
CA ARG A 359 -18.88 -33.57 54.44
C ARG A 359 -18.66 -33.68 55.94
N VAL A 360 -19.46 -32.96 56.73
CA VAL A 360 -19.42 -33.04 58.19
C VAL A 360 -20.71 -33.71 58.65
N VAL A 361 -20.56 -34.77 59.43
CA VAL A 361 -21.69 -35.57 59.92
C VAL A 361 -21.63 -35.56 61.44
N LYS A 362 -22.71 -35.11 62.06
CA LYS A 362 -22.86 -35.10 63.53
C LYS A 362 -23.89 -36.17 63.90
N VAL A 363 -23.55 -37.01 64.85
CA VAL A 363 -24.39 -38.12 65.32
C VAL A 363 -24.56 -37.97 66.83
N GLY A 364 -25.81 -38.02 67.29
CA GLY A 364 -26.18 -37.87 68.69
C GLY A 364 -26.52 -36.44 69.09
N ASP A 365 -27.24 -36.30 70.20
CA ASP A 365 -27.58 -35.02 70.82
C ASP A 365 -27.28 -35.03 72.33
N LYS A 366 -27.70 -33.99 73.05
CA LYS A 366 -27.42 -33.86 74.49
C LYS A 366 -28.13 -34.91 75.34
N ASP A 367 -29.25 -35.44 74.87
CA ASP A 367 -30.10 -36.39 75.58
C ASP A 367 -29.78 -37.85 75.18
N ARG A 368 -29.15 -38.06 74.01
CA ARG A 368 -28.61 -39.33 73.51
C ARG A 368 -27.26 -39.12 72.80
N PRO A 369 -26.12 -39.25 73.50
CA PRO A 369 -24.81 -39.22 72.87
C PRO A 369 -24.59 -40.46 72.01
N ALA A 370 -23.89 -40.30 70.87
CA ALA A 370 -23.61 -41.42 69.97
C ALA A 370 -22.65 -42.44 70.60
N THR A 371 -22.95 -43.72 70.42
CA THR A 371 -22.04 -44.82 70.79
C THR A 371 -21.02 -45.11 69.69
N GLU A 372 -19.94 -45.83 70.00
CA GLU A 372 -18.94 -46.20 68.97
C GLU A 372 -19.55 -47.07 67.85
N GLU A 373 -20.53 -47.92 68.17
CA GLU A 373 -21.26 -48.71 67.18
C GLU A 373 -22.09 -47.83 66.24
N ASP A 374 -22.80 -46.83 66.78
CA ASP A 374 -23.59 -45.87 65.98
C ASP A 374 -22.70 -45.09 64.98
N LEU A 375 -21.48 -44.73 65.40
CA LEU A 375 -20.52 -44.03 64.54
C LEU A 375 -19.99 -44.95 63.42
N GLN A 376 -19.68 -46.20 63.74
CA GLN A 376 -19.19 -47.20 62.78
C GLN A 376 -20.25 -47.50 61.70
N ASP A 377 -21.51 -47.62 62.11
CA ASP A 377 -22.63 -47.89 61.21
C ASP A 377 -22.88 -46.73 60.24
N VAL A 378 -22.81 -45.49 60.72
CA VAL A 378 -22.92 -44.30 59.88
C VAL A 378 -21.77 -44.23 58.87
N VAL A 379 -20.53 -44.56 59.26
CA VAL A 379 -19.38 -44.61 58.33
C VAL A 379 -19.59 -45.66 57.23
N ASN A 380 -20.11 -46.84 57.58
CA ASN A 380 -20.40 -47.91 56.63
C ASN A 380 -21.52 -47.51 55.65
N GLN A 381 -22.59 -46.88 56.13
CA GLN A 381 -23.69 -46.39 55.30
C GLN A 381 -23.23 -45.27 54.35
N LEU A 382 -22.44 -44.31 54.84
CA LEU A 382 -21.88 -43.24 53.99
C LEU A 382 -20.94 -43.78 52.90
N SER A 383 -20.21 -44.85 53.20
CA SER A 383 -19.36 -45.55 52.23
C SER A 383 -20.18 -46.28 51.16
N ALA A 384 -21.35 -46.82 51.51
CA ALA A 384 -22.29 -47.43 50.57
C ALA A 384 -22.96 -46.38 49.65
N VAL A 385 -23.34 -45.22 50.19
CA VAL A 385 -23.92 -44.09 49.44
C VAL A 385 -22.94 -43.50 48.43
N ALA A 386 -21.64 -43.55 48.72
CA ALA A 386 -20.63 -43.13 47.75
C ALA A 386 -20.61 -44.00 46.48
N ASN A 387 -21.08 -45.25 46.56
CA ASN A 387 -21.13 -46.19 45.44
C ASN A 387 -22.49 -46.20 44.71
N ASP A 388 -23.59 -45.85 45.40
CA ASP A 388 -24.93 -45.69 44.79
C ASP A 388 -25.58 -44.34 45.20
N PRO A 389 -25.57 -43.34 44.28
CA PRO A 389 -26.12 -42.01 44.55
C PRO A 389 -27.64 -41.97 44.78
N ASN A 390 -28.38 -43.03 44.42
CA ASN A 390 -29.84 -43.09 44.57
C ASN A 390 -30.30 -43.80 45.86
N LEU A 391 -29.36 -44.15 46.75
CA LEU A 391 -29.67 -44.81 48.01
C LEU A 391 -30.36 -43.84 48.99
N THR A 392 -31.62 -44.15 49.33
CA THR A 392 -32.37 -43.40 50.34
C THR A 392 -31.96 -43.84 51.75
N ILE A 393 -31.35 -42.95 52.53
CA ILE A 393 -31.00 -43.20 53.93
C ILE A 393 -32.15 -42.72 54.83
N VAL A 394 -32.62 -43.57 55.73
CA VAL A 394 -33.60 -43.20 56.77
C VAL A 394 -32.84 -43.09 58.10
N THR A 395 -32.80 -41.89 58.68
CA THR A 395 -32.03 -41.60 59.91
C THR A 395 -32.93 -41.12 61.04
N HIS A 396 -32.43 -41.21 62.29
CA HIS A 396 -33.11 -40.65 63.46
C HIS A 396 -32.98 -39.11 63.52
N HIS A 397 -33.77 -38.46 64.37
CA HIS A 397 -33.80 -37.00 64.54
C HIS A 397 -32.50 -36.38 65.10
N ALA A 398 -31.62 -37.18 65.73
CA ALA A 398 -30.34 -36.75 66.27
C ALA A 398 -29.17 -36.90 65.25
N PHE A 399 -29.47 -36.83 63.95
CA PHE A 399 -28.49 -36.95 62.86
C PHE A 399 -28.51 -35.67 62.03
N ASP A 400 -27.34 -35.04 61.88
CA ASP A 400 -27.18 -33.82 61.10
C ASP A 400 -26.05 -34.01 60.08
N TYR A 401 -26.36 -33.70 58.82
CA TYR A 401 -25.47 -33.91 57.68
C TYR A 401 -25.32 -32.61 56.91
N GLU A 402 -24.16 -31.98 57.05
CA GLU A 402 -23.89 -30.67 56.48
C GLU A 402 -22.77 -30.76 55.44
N TYR A 403 -23.03 -30.20 54.26
CA TYR A 403 -22.00 -29.98 53.25
C TYR A 403 -21.36 -28.62 53.47
N TYR A 404 -20.07 -28.61 53.80
CA TYR A 404 -19.26 -27.40 53.85
C TYR A 404 -18.51 -27.24 52.52
N GLY A 405 -19.18 -26.60 51.56
CA GLY A 405 -18.59 -26.15 50.30
C GLY A 405 -17.87 -24.80 50.42
N ALA A 406 -17.33 -24.30 49.31
CA ALA A 406 -16.79 -22.94 49.20
C ALA A 406 -17.86 -21.88 48.88
N THR A 407 -19.13 -22.18 49.14
CA THR A 407 -20.25 -21.27 48.88
C THR A 407 -20.10 -20.01 49.73
N SER A 408 -20.27 -18.84 49.10
CA SER A 408 -20.04 -17.48 49.64
C SER A 408 -18.60 -16.95 49.68
N LYS A 409 -17.57 -17.70 49.23
CA LYS A 409 -16.16 -17.23 49.16
C LYS A 409 -15.59 -17.19 47.74
N ILE A 410 -16.44 -17.11 46.72
CA ILE A 410 -15.99 -16.94 45.33
C ILE A 410 -15.59 -15.47 45.16
N HIS A 411 -14.29 -15.20 45.13
CA HIS A 411 -13.80 -13.89 44.75
C HIS A 411 -14.16 -13.63 43.29
N ASN A 412 -14.85 -12.52 43.01
CA ASN A 412 -15.09 -12.10 41.63
C ASN A 412 -13.81 -11.48 41.06
N ILE A 413 -12.89 -12.35 40.67
CA ILE A 413 -11.56 -11.99 40.16
C ILE A 413 -11.56 -11.53 38.70
N THR A 414 -12.73 -11.43 38.05
CA THR A 414 -12.83 -11.09 36.62
C THR A 414 -12.15 -9.75 36.32
N GLN A 415 -12.34 -8.76 37.19
CA GLN A 415 -11.73 -7.44 37.07
C GLN A 415 -10.22 -7.48 37.27
N GLU A 416 -9.74 -8.27 38.24
CA GLU A 416 -8.31 -8.45 38.52
C GLU A 416 -7.62 -9.15 37.35
N MET A 417 -8.24 -10.19 36.77
CA MET A 417 -7.71 -10.90 35.60
C MET A 417 -7.65 -10.01 34.35
N GLU A 418 -8.63 -9.12 34.18
CA GLU A 418 -8.62 -8.13 33.09
C GLU A 418 -7.51 -7.08 33.28
N GLN A 419 -7.31 -6.59 34.52
CA GLN A 419 -6.23 -5.66 34.85
C GLN A 419 -4.85 -6.30 34.66
N ILE A 420 -4.65 -7.53 35.16
CA ILE A 420 -3.44 -8.32 34.93
C ILE A 420 -3.19 -8.51 33.44
N GLY A 421 -4.24 -8.79 32.66
CA GLY A 421 -4.15 -8.89 31.21
C GLY A 421 -3.64 -7.60 30.57
N LYS A 422 -4.19 -6.44 30.96
CA LYS A 422 -3.76 -5.13 30.47
C LYS A 422 -2.31 -4.82 30.87
N GLU A 423 -1.94 -5.06 32.13
CA GLU A 423 -0.57 -4.82 32.60
C GLU A 423 0.47 -5.74 31.93
N ILE A 424 0.10 -6.99 31.63
CA ILE A 424 0.96 -7.88 30.82
C ILE A 424 1.16 -7.30 29.42
N LEU A 425 0.08 -6.84 28.77
CA LEU A 425 0.17 -6.21 27.46
C LEU A 425 0.99 -4.92 27.48
N ASP A 426 0.80 -4.08 28.49
CA ASP A 426 1.56 -2.83 28.69
C ASP A 426 3.04 -3.12 28.95
N GLY A 427 3.36 -4.16 29.75
CA GLY A 427 4.75 -4.57 29.99
C GLY A 427 5.42 -5.21 28.78
N LEU A 428 4.68 -5.96 27.96
CA LEU A 428 5.12 -6.42 26.63
C LEU A 428 5.07 -5.29 25.58
N MET A 429 4.54 -4.12 25.96
CA MET A 429 4.34 -2.95 25.12
C MET A 429 3.52 -3.20 23.86
N LEU A 430 2.52 -4.09 23.95
CA LEU A 430 1.58 -4.45 22.90
C LEU A 430 0.23 -3.74 23.10
N ASN A 431 -0.40 -3.31 22.01
CA ASN A 431 -1.75 -2.76 22.07
C ASN A 431 -2.78 -3.89 22.04
N GLN A 432 -3.72 -3.89 23.00
CA GLN A 432 -4.82 -4.86 23.04
C GLN A 432 -5.66 -4.88 21.76
N ALA A 433 -5.85 -3.72 21.11
CA ALA A 433 -6.60 -3.61 19.86
C ALA A 433 -5.94 -4.38 18.70
N LEU A 434 -4.59 -4.47 18.69
CA LEU A 434 -3.83 -5.25 17.70
C LEU A 434 -4.09 -6.75 17.85
N LEU A 435 -4.20 -7.26 19.08
CA LEU A 435 -4.38 -8.69 19.37
C LEU A 435 -5.83 -9.15 19.17
N ASN A 436 -6.79 -8.28 19.46
CA ASN A 436 -8.21 -8.60 19.30
C ASN A 436 -8.68 -8.56 17.84
N GLY A 437 -7.82 -8.15 16.89
CA GLY A 437 -8.21 -7.94 15.50
C GLY A 437 -9.29 -6.87 15.32
N GLU A 438 -9.49 -6.02 16.34
CA GLU A 438 -10.38 -4.88 16.27
C GLU A 438 -9.79 -3.90 15.26
N MET A 439 -10.34 -3.97 14.04
CA MET A 439 -10.01 -3.10 12.92
C MET A 439 -9.88 -1.66 13.42
N ALA A 440 -8.87 -0.95 12.91
CA ALA A 440 -8.60 0.45 13.22
C ALA A 440 -9.91 1.25 13.20
N SER A 441 -10.44 1.55 14.38
CA SER A 441 -11.68 2.30 14.49
C SER A 441 -11.38 3.69 13.94
N TYR A 442 -12.03 4.04 12.82
CA TYR A 442 -11.94 5.37 12.21
C TYR A 442 -12.17 6.40 13.31
N SER A 443 -11.12 7.12 13.70
CA SER A 443 -11.12 8.06 14.83
C SER A 443 -10.95 9.47 14.28
N CYS A 444 -11.83 9.91 13.39
CA CYS A 444 -11.63 11.05 12.50
C CYS A 444 -12.72 12.13 12.64
N LEU A 445 -12.47 13.29 12.02
CA LEU A 445 -13.35 14.44 11.96
C LEU A 445 -14.09 14.50 10.61
N SER A 446 -15.21 15.22 10.55
CA SER A 446 -15.97 15.45 9.33
C SER A 446 -15.25 16.36 8.32
N THR A 447 -15.55 16.21 7.03
CA THR A 447 -14.95 16.96 5.91
C THR A 447 -15.19 18.47 5.96
N ASP A 448 -16.26 18.92 6.62
CA ASP A 448 -16.61 20.34 6.82
C ASP A 448 -15.79 21.03 7.93
N THR A 449 -14.83 20.32 8.51
CA THR A 449 -13.85 20.85 9.46
C THR A 449 -12.62 21.37 8.71
N THR A 450 -12.12 22.54 9.10
CA THR A 450 -10.86 23.11 8.61
C THR A 450 -9.78 23.01 9.68
N THR A 451 -8.52 22.90 9.28
CA THR A 451 -7.37 22.78 10.17
C THR A 451 -6.48 24.02 10.03
N LEU A 452 -5.99 24.54 11.15
CA LEU A 452 -5.09 25.69 11.15
C LEU A 452 -3.67 25.25 10.74
N THR A 453 -3.15 25.89 9.69
CA THR A 453 -1.79 25.71 9.18
C THR A 453 -0.99 27.01 9.29
N ASP A 454 0.32 26.95 9.04
CA ASP A 454 1.22 28.11 8.97
C ASP A 454 0.83 29.15 7.89
N SER A 455 0.03 28.74 6.91
CA SER A 455 -0.56 29.60 5.88
C SER A 455 -2.04 29.95 6.12
N GLY A 456 -2.59 29.57 7.28
CA GLY A 456 -3.97 29.85 7.70
C GLY A 456 -4.88 28.62 7.72
N PHE A 457 -6.18 28.84 7.83
CA PHE A 457 -7.16 27.74 7.85
C PHE A 457 -7.34 27.11 6.46
N LYS A 458 -7.07 25.81 6.37
CA LYS A 458 -7.19 25.01 5.15
C LYS A 458 -8.12 23.82 5.38
N ASN A 459 -8.82 23.40 4.34
CA ASN A 459 -9.52 22.13 4.33
C ASN A 459 -8.51 20.99 4.22
N TYR A 460 -8.91 19.78 4.62
CA TYR A 460 -7.98 18.65 4.57
C TYR A 460 -7.43 18.39 3.17
N TRP A 461 -8.19 18.61 2.09
CA TRP A 461 -7.71 18.41 0.70
C TRP A 461 -6.72 19.48 0.22
N GLU A 462 -6.66 20.65 0.87
CA GLU A 462 -5.73 21.75 0.53
C GLU A 462 -4.37 21.61 1.25
N ILE A 463 -4.27 20.69 2.22
CA ILE A 463 -3.08 20.50 3.06
C ILE A 463 -2.16 19.46 2.43
N ASP A 464 -0.94 19.89 2.08
CA ASP A 464 0.17 19.04 1.65
C ASP A 464 0.99 18.61 2.89
N PRO A 465 0.96 17.32 3.30
CA PRO A 465 1.62 16.87 4.53
C PRO A 465 3.15 17.02 4.52
N GLU A 466 3.77 17.20 3.35
CA GLU A 466 5.23 17.38 3.22
C GLU A 466 5.66 18.85 3.33
N LYS A 467 4.73 19.81 3.16
CA LYS A 467 5.05 21.25 3.08
C LYS A 467 4.31 22.09 4.12
N ASP A 468 3.04 21.79 4.35
CA ASP A 468 2.19 22.60 5.22
C ASP A 468 2.34 22.17 6.68
N LYS A 469 2.80 23.09 7.53
CA LYS A 469 2.88 22.84 8.97
C LYS A 469 1.53 23.08 9.63
N ILE A 470 1.11 22.15 10.49
CA ILE A 470 -0.14 22.21 11.24
C ILE A 470 0.11 22.82 12.62
N ALA A 471 -0.82 23.69 13.05
CA ALA A 471 -0.83 24.27 14.37
C ALA A 471 -1.22 23.22 15.42
N CYS A 472 -0.22 22.78 16.19
CA CYS A 472 -0.32 21.81 17.26
C CYS A 472 -0.42 22.53 18.62
N TYR A 473 -1.19 21.97 19.55
CA TYR A 473 -1.29 22.50 20.90
C TYR A 473 -0.44 21.67 21.86
N ASN A 474 0.55 22.30 22.48
CA ASN A 474 1.39 21.64 23.47
C ASN A 474 0.69 21.72 24.85
N PRO A 475 0.27 20.59 25.45
CA PRO A 475 -0.46 20.59 26.72
C PRO A 475 0.40 21.00 27.93
N GLU A 476 1.73 20.90 27.83
CA GLU A 476 2.66 21.28 28.91
C GLU A 476 2.86 22.79 28.93
N THR A 477 3.23 23.38 27.78
CA THR A 477 3.48 24.82 27.66
C THR A 477 2.19 25.63 27.46
N LYS A 478 1.11 24.99 26.99
CA LYS A 478 -0.18 25.58 26.60
C LYS A 478 -0.10 26.56 25.42
N LEU A 479 0.99 26.47 24.65
CA LEU A 479 1.26 27.30 23.48
C LEU A 479 0.95 26.55 22.18
N ILE A 480 0.83 27.30 21.09
CA ILE A 480 0.75 26.76 19.73
C ILE A 480 2.15 26.61 19.15
N GLU A 481 2.39 25.46 18.51
CA GLU A 481 3.61 25.16 17.77
C GLU A 481 3.26 24.62 16.37
N TYR A 482 4.06 24.93 15.35
CA TYR A 482 3.81 24.50 13.97
C TYR A 482 4.72 23.35 13.59
N HIS A 483 4.13 22.19 13.27
CA HIS A 483 4.86 20.97 12.94
C HIS A 483 4.33 20.35 11.65
N LEU A 484 5.20 19.72 10.86
CA LEU A 484 4.75 18.89 9.75
C LEU A 484 3.97 17.69 10.30
N PRO A 485 2.78 17.36 9.76
CA PRO A 485 2.05 16.19 10.19
C PRO A 485 2.82 14.93 9.82
N TYR A 486 2.95 13.99 10.76
CA TYR A 486 3.57 12.69 10.49
C TYR A 486 2.79 11.90 9.44
N LYS A 487 1.46 12.07 9.41
CA LYS A 487 0.57 11.36 8.49
C LYS A 487 -0.75 12.10 8.33
N LYS A 488 -1.25 12.16 7.10
CA LYS A 488 -2.62 12.58 6.78
C LYS A 488 -3.45 11.34 6.49
N MET A 489 -4.58 11.22 7.18
CA MET A 489 -5.51 10.08 7.07
C MET A 489 -6.84 10.57 6.53
N VAL A 490 -7.34 9.92 5.48
CA VAL A 490 -8.63 10.22 4.87
C VAL A 490 -9.31 8.89 4.55
N TYR A 491 -10.54 8.72 5.00
CA TYR A 491 -11.30 7.48 4.83
C TYR A 491 -12.73 7.79 4.39
N ASP A 492 -13.33 6.95 3.55
CA ASP A 492 -14.78 7.00 3.34
C ASP A 492 -15.49 6.41 4.56
N TYR A 493 -16.51 7.10 5.08
CA TYR A 493 -17.21 6.69 6.30
C TYR A 493 -18.73 6.78 6.10
N GLU A 494 -19.42 5.67 6.42
CA GLU A 494 -20.86 5.58 6.47
C GLU A 494 -21.27 5.02 7.84
N GLY A 495 -21.85 5.87 8.69
CA GLY A 495 -22.22 5.48 10.05
C GLY A 495 -22.62 6.66 10.95
N GLU A 496 -22.85 6.38 12.23
CA GLU A 496 -23.17 7.41 13.21
C GLU A 496 -21.92 8.17 13.66
N MET A 497 -21.96 9.50 13.60
CA MET A 497 -20.97 10.40 14.22
C MET A 497 -21.57 11.11 15.44
N VAL A 498 -20.72 11.44 16.40
CA VAL A 498 -21.10 12.21 17.59
C VAL A 498 -20.84 13.70 17.32
N ARG A 499 -21.89 14.51 17.45
CA ARG A 499 -21.81 15.97 17.35
C ARG A 499 -21.89 16.61 18.73
N PHE A 500 -20.93 17.46 19.03
CA PHE A 500 -20.94 18.37 20.18
C PHE A 500 -21.20 19.79 19.70
N ASN A 501 -22.37 20.34 20.01
CA ASN A 501 -22.81 21.64 19.49
C ASN A 501 -23.28 22.57 20.62
N THR A 502 -22.58 23.67 20.81
CA THR A 502 -22.91 24.74 21.77
C THR A 502 -22.73 26.11 21.11
N ASP A 503 -22.91 27.19 21.87
CA ASP A 503 -22.62 28.53 21.37
C ASP A 503 -21.11 28.81 21.17
N LYS A 504 -20.23 27.90 21.62
CA LYS A 504 -18.76 28.04 21.68
C LYS A 504 -17.97 26.87 21.08
N ILE A 505 -18.61 25.72 20.89
CA ILE A 505 -17.99 24.48 20.39
C ILE A 505 -18.92 23.94 19.30
N ASP A 506 -18.39 23.58 18.15
CA ASP A 506 -19.09 22.72 17.18
C ASP A 506 -18.09 21.69 16.63
N ILE A 507 -18.24 20.44 17.05
CA ILE A 507 -17.35 19.34 16.69
C ILE A 507 -18.22 18.19 16.19
N LEU A 508 -17.84 17.59 15.06
CA LEU A 508 -18.47 16.39 14.54
C LEU A 508 -17.38 15.35 14.30
N ALA A 509 -17.41 14.29 15.10
CA ALA A 509 -16.35 13.29 15.14
C ALA A 509 -16.93 11.87 15.18
N THR A 510 -16.17 10.89 14.72
CA THR A 510 -16.57 9.49 14.86
C THR A 510 -16.61 9.09 16.36
N PRO A 511 -17.39 8.06 16.76
CA PRO A 511 -17.55 7.66 18.16
C PRO A 511 -16.22 7.38 18.88
N ASN A 512 -15.26 6.82 18.15
CA ASN A 512 -13.93 6.47 18.65
C ASN A 512 -12.90 7.62 18.57
N HIS A 513 -13.27 8.80 18.09
CA HIS A 513 -12.35 9.94 18.03
C HIS A 513 -11.92 10.36 19.44
N ARG A 514 -10.62 10.61 19.60
CA ARG A 514 -10.02 10.98 20.89
C ARG A 514 -10.23 12.47 21.14
N MET A 515 -11.02 12.80 22.16
CA MET A 515 -11.35 14.15 22.55
C MET A 515 -10.47 14.60 23.72
N TRP A 516 -9.88 15.79 23.63
CA TRP A 516 -9.18 16.42 24.75
C TRP A 516 -10.18 17.10 25.68
N SER A 517 -10.46 16.48 26.83
CA SER A 517 -11.51 16.96 27.73
C SER A 517 -11.19 16.76 29.20
N ALA A 518 -11.82 17.56 30.05
CA ALA A 518 -11.74 17.46 31.50
C ALA A 518 -13.13 17.34 32.12
N LYS A 519 -13.20 16.78 33.34
CA LYS A 519 -14.42 16.88 34.15
C LYS A 519 -14.65 18.35 34.54
N ARG A 520 -15.90 18.74 34.77
CA ARG A 520 -16.32 20.12 35.09
C ARG A 520 -15.39 20.86 36.06
N ASP A 521 -15.04 20.21 37.16
CA ASP A 521 -14.31 20.82 38.28
C ASP A 521 -12.85 20.37 38.36
N SER A 522 -12.40 19.51 37.43
CA SER A 522 -11.00 19.07 37.35
C SER A 522 -10.20 20.01 36.44
N LYS A 523 -8.91 20.16 36.76
CA LYS A 523 -7.94 20.83 35.89
C LYS A 523 -7.21 19.84 34.98
N ASP A 524 -7.43 18.54 35.17
CA ASP A 524 -6.73 17.46 34.50
C ASP A 524 -7.48 17.11 33.21
N TYR A 525 -6.94 17.60 32.09
CA TYR A 525 -7.40 17.20 30.77
C TYR A 525 -6.80 15.85 30.41
N LYS A 526 -7.62 15.01 29.77
CA LYS A 526 -7.21 13.71 29.28
C LYS A 526 -7.93 13.36 28.00
N PHE A 527 -7.38 12.40 27.27
CA PHE A 527 -8.06 11.82 26.12
C PHE A 527 -9.23 10.95 26.57
N THR A 528 -10.40 11.21 25.99
CA THR A 528 -11.64 10.43 26.19
C THR A 528 -12.27 10.21 24.83
N ARG A 529 -12.85 9.04 24.54
CA ARG A 529 -13.55 8.81 23.25
C ARG A 529 -14.75 9.73 23.14
N ALA A 530 -15.11 10.13 21.93
CA ALA A 530 -16.26 10.99 21.68
C ALA A 530 -17.57 10.38 22.24
N GLU A 531 -17.79 9.08 22.09
CA GLU A 531 -18.97 8.43 22.66
C GLU A 531 -19.03 8.41 24.20
N ASP A 532 -17.86 8.44 24.85
CA ASP A 532 -17.73 8.39 26.31
C ASP A 532 -17.81 9.78 26.97
N ILE A 533 -17.88 10.85 26.18
CA ILE A 533 -17.97 12.21 26.70
C ILE A 533 -19.30 12.41 27.44
N LYS A 534 -19.18 12.55 28.76
CA LYS A 534 -20.33 12.80 29.65
C LYS A 534 -20.76 14.27 29.59
N PRO A 535 -22.05 14.56 29.88
CA PRO A 535 -22.51 15.92 30.09
C PRO A 535 -21.68 16.63 31.16
N ARG A 536 -21.45 17.94 30.99
CA ARG A 536 -20.56 18.76 31.84
C ARG A 536 -19.06 18.53 31.66
N ALA A 537 -18.66 17.80 30.62
CA ALA A 537 -17.28 17.83 30.16
C ALA A 537 -16.88 19.24 29.70
N ARG A 538 -15.61 19.58 29.94
CA ARG A 538 -14.96 20.82 29.53
C ARG A 538 -13.99 20.58 28.40
N PHE A 539 -13.90 21.56 27.51
CA PHE A 539 -12.94 21.64 26.42
C PHE A 539 -12.10 22.91 26.56
N ILE A 540 -11.06 23.03 25.74
CA ILE A 540 -10.24 24.23 25.64
C ILE A 540 -10.72 25.04 24.43
N GLY A 541 -11.13 26.28 24.68
CA GLY A 541 -11.66 27.20 23.66
C GLY A 541 -10.72 28.34 23.28
N ALA A 542 -9.58 28.48 23.96
CA ALA A 542 -8.51 29.43 23.62
C ALA A 542 -7.18 28.93 24.20
N VAL A 543 -6.09 29.22 23.50
CA VAL A 543 -4.72 28.92 23.95
C VAL A 543 -4.21 30.00 24.91
N ASP A 544 -3.07 29.75 25.57
CA ASP A 544 -2.43 30.77 26.41
C ASP A 544 -1.56 31.73 25.58
N GLY A 545 -1.05 31.25 24.44
CA GLY A 545 -0.33 32.07 23.47
C GLY A 545 0.25 31.25 22.32
N TYR A 546 1.16 31.85 21.58
CA TYR A 546 1.97 31.18 20.57
C TYR A 546 3.39 31.76 20.56
N VAL A 547 4.36 31.00 20.07
CA VAL A 547 5.73 31.49 19.90
C VAL A 547 5.86 32.08 18.50
N GLY A 548 5.97 33.41 18.41
CA GLY A 548 6.12 34.15 17.16
C GLY A 548 7.53 34.70 16.94
N GLU A 549 7.80 35.15 15.73
CA GLU A 549 9.08 35.74 15.34
C GLU A 549 9.17 37.18 15.85
N TYR A 550 10.25 37.49 16.56
CA TYR A 550 10.54 38.87 16.97
C TYR A 550 11.36 39.57 15.89
N GLN A 551 10.88 40.74 15.46
CA GLN A 551 11.59 41.60 14.53
C GLN A 551 11.52 43.04 15.03
N LYS A 552 12.62 43.79 14.95
CA LYS A 552 12.67 45.17 15.44
C LYS A 552 12.07 46.17 14.43
N SER A 553 12.34 45.95 13.16
CA SER A 553 12.02 46.87 12.06
C SER A 553 11.83 46.12 10.74
N ILE A 554 11.13 46.72 9.79
CA ILE A 554 10.92 46.20 8.44
C ILE A 554 11.45 47.19 7.40
N GLN A 555 12.19 46.67 6.42
CA GLN A 555 12.70 47.46 5.30
C GLN A 555 11.75 47.38 4.11
N ILE A 556 11.29 48.54 3.62
CA ILE A 556 10.40 48.63 2.45
C ILE A 556 10.99 49.66 1.48
N GLY A 557 11.67 49.17 0.45
CA GLY A 557 12.47 50.03 -0.42
C GLY A 557 13.73 50.52 0.29
N GLU A 558 13.97 51.83 0.24
CA GLU A 558 15.12 52.48 0.90
C GLU A 558 14.80 52.94 2.34
N GLU A 559 13.57 52.75 2.81
CA GLU A 559 13.11 53.21 4.12
C GLU A 559 12.93 52.04 5.11
N GLU A 560 13.35 52.28 6.35
CA GLU A 560 13.19 51.37 7.48
C GLU A 560 12.08 51.88 8.40
N TYR A 561 11.15 51.01 8.75
CA TYR A 561 10.04 51.32 9.65
C TYR A 561 10.13 50.45 10.91
N SER A 562 9.83 51.04 12.07
CA SER A 562 9.60 50.29 13.31
C SER A 562 8.52 49.23 13.12
N ILE A 563 8.73 48.02 13.63
CA ILE A 563 7.74 46.94 13.47
C ILE A 563 6.41 47.31 14.12
N TYR A 564 6.44 48.05 15.23
CA TYR A 564 5.25 48.37 16.02
C TYR A 564 4.37 49.38 15.29
N ASP A 565 5.00 50.42 14.71
CA ASP A 565 4.32 51.44 13.92
C ASP A 565 3.80 50.82 12.61
N PHE A 566 4.59 49.94 12.00
CA PHE A 566 4.14 49.17 10.84
C PHE A 566 2.93 48.29 11.17
N CYS A 567 2.90 47.62 12.32
CA CYS A 567 1.76 46.81 12.77
C CYS A 567 0.50 47.68 12.98
N LYS A 568 0.63 48.85 13.63
CA LYS A 568 -0.47 49.82 13.75
C LYS A 568 -0.97 50.27 12.38
N LEU A 569 -0.06 50.64 11.47
CA LEU A 569 -0.39 51.07 10.12
C LEU A 569 -1.14 49.98 9.35
N VAL A 570 -0.69 48.73 9.44
CA VAL A 570 -1.36 47.58 8.82
C VAL A 570 -2.77 47.42 9.38
N GLY A 571 -2.94 47.49 10.70
CA GLY A 571 -4.24 47.34 11.35
C GLY A 571 -5.25 48.39 10.89
N TYR A 572 -4.86 49.66 10.84
CA TYR A 572 -5.69 50.74 10.30
C TYR A 572 -5.86 50.67 8.78
N TYR A 573 -4.86 50.17 8.05
CA TYR A 573 -4.95 50.01 6.60
C TYR A 573 -5.97 48.95 6.20
N VAL A 574 -6.04 47.81 6.91
CA VAL A 574 -6.97 46.73 6.55
C VAL A 574 -8.41 47.01 6.97
N SER A 575 -8.62 47.85 7.98
CA SER A 575 -9.96 48.33 8.38
C SER A 575 -10.41 49.50 7.51
N GLU A 576 -9.74 50.64 7.63
CA GLU A 576 -10.19 51.93 7.10
C GLU A 576 -9.39 52.44 5.89
N GLY A 577 -8.31 51.73 5.53
CA GLY A 577 -7.36 52.20 4.52
C GLY A 577 -7.65 51.78 3.08
N TRP A 578 -7.33 52.65 2.13
CA TRP A 578 -7.29 52.33 0.71
C TRP A 578 -6.04 52.89 0.03
N VAL A 579 -5.78 52.36 -1.16
CA VAL A 579 -4.75 52.86 -2.06
C VAL A 579 -5.43 53.45 -3.29
N SER A 580 -5.26 54.75 -3.48
CA SER A 580 -5.68 55.47 -4.69
C SER A 580 -4.53 55.54 -5.70
N GLU A 581 -4.88 55.40 -6.98
CA GLU A 581 -3.96 55.59 -8.11
C GLU A 581 -4.54 56.69 -8.99
N GLU A 582 -3.94 57.88 -8.96
CA GLU A 582 -4.35 58.99 -9.81
C GLU A 582 -3.44 59.13 -11.03
N LYS A 583 -4.04 59.31 -12.20
CA LYS A 583 -3.37 59.80 -13.40
C LYS A 583 -3.60 61.32 -13.50
N ARG A 584 -2.55 62.12 -13.24
CA ARG A 584 -2.62 63.57 -13.54
C ARG A 584 -2.57 63.78 -15.05
N LYS A 585 -3.39 64.70 -15.57
CA LYS A 585 -3.62 64.93 -17.02
C LYS A 585 -2.35 65.14 -17.88
N ASN A 586 -1.19 65.48 -17.30
CA ASN A 586 0.07 65.75 -18.03
C ASN A 586 1.31 64.99 -17.50
N ARG A 587 1.17 63.82 -16.85
CA ARG A 587 2.34 63.00 -16.43
C ARG A 587 2.15 61.51 -16.73
N THR A 588 3.20 60.86 -17.24
CA THR A 588 3.25 59.42 -17.52
C THR A 588 3.30 58.56 -16.24
N ARG A 589 3.76 59.10 -15.11
CA ARG A 589 3.86 58.38 -13.83
C ARG A 589 2.55 58.43 -13.05
N LYS A 590 2.04 57.26 -12.65
CA LYS A 590 0.89 57.10 -11.74
C LYS A 590 1.29 57.53 -10.33
N PHE A 591 0.46 58.35 -9.69
CA PHE A 591 0.64 58.71 -8.28
C PHE A 591 -0.14 57.72 -7.41
N THR A 592 0.55 57.02 -6.53
CA THR A 592 -0.03 56.05 -5.60
C THR A 592 0.04 56.60 -4.19
N THR A 593 -1.10 56.81 -3.54
CA THR A 593 -1.22 57.32 -2.17
C THR A 593 -1.91 56.33 -1.26
N ILE A 594 -1.47 56.26 -0.01
CA ILE A 594 -2.17 55.56 1.07
C ILE A 594 -3.09 56.57 1.73
N SER A 595 -4.35 56.20 1.92
CA SER A 595 -5.33 57.01 2.62
C SER A 595 -6.02 56.15 3.67
N ILE A 596 -6.21 56.69 4.88
CA ILE A 596 -6.98 56.06 5.97
C ILE A 596 -8.15 56.99 6.27
N GLY A 597 -9.37 56.47 6.12
CA GLY A 597 -10.59 57.23 6.35
C GLY A 597 -11.00 57.17 7.81
N GLN A 598 -11.02 58.31 8.50
CA GLN A 598 -11.56 58.38 9.84
C GLN A 598 -12.06 59.80 10.12
N SER A 599 -13.29 59.89 10.63
CA SER A 599 -13.89 61.18 10.99
C SER A 599 -13.13 61.81 12.15
N LYS A 600 -13.09 63.14 12.22
CA LYS A 600 -12.44 63.89 13.32
C LYS A 600 -12.85 63.46 14.73
N ASP A 601 -14.12 63.10 14.94
CA ASP A 601 -14.64 62.62 16.23
C ASP A 601 -14.53 61.10 16.41
N GLY A 602 -13.85 60.41 15.50
CA GLY A 602 -13.71 58.96 15.49
C GLY A 602 -12.73 58.47 16.56
N LYS A 603 -13.04 57.34 17.21
CA LYS A 603 -12.23 56.77 18.31
C LYS A 603 -10.78 56.48 17.91
N ALA A 604 -10.52 56.14 16.64
CA ALA A 604 -9.19 55.86 16.13
C ALA A 604 -8.41 57.09 15.65
N ARG A 605 -9.05 58.26 15.59
CA ARG A 605 -8.49 59.41 14.86
C ARG A 605 -7.18 59.91 15.48
N GLU A 606 -7.16 60.11 16.80
CA GLU A 606 -5.98 60.58 17.54
C GLU A 606 -4.78 59.63 17.38
N ASP A 607 -5.00 58.31 17.44
CA ASP A 607 -3.93 57.32 17.29
C ASP A 607 -3.45 57.22 15.82
N ILE A 608 -4.33 57.44 14.83
CA ILE A 608 -3.93 57.54 13.41
C ILE A 608 -3.08 58.79 13.17
N ASP A 609 -3.48 59.94 13.71
CA ASP A 609 -2.75 61.20 13.55
C ASP A 609 -1.37 61.11 14.21
N GLY A 610 -1.28 60.56 15.43
CA GLY A 610 0.00 60.28 16.10
C GLY A 610 0.90 59.38 15.28
N LEU A 611 0.36 58.26 14.77
CA LEU A 611 1.10 57.33 13.91
C LEU A 611 1.65 58.01 12.64
N PHE A 612 0.85 58.84 11.97
CA PHE A 612 1.27 59.50 10.73
C PHE A 612 2.31 60.60 10.98
N ASN A 613 2.23 61.31 12.11
CA ASN A 613 3.23 62.27 12.53
C ASN A 613 4.57 61.60 12.84
N ASP A 614 4.54 60.46 13.52
CA ASP A 614 5.75 59.71 13.89
C ASP A 614 6.40 59.03 12.67
N MET A 615 5.60 58.41 11.80
CA MET A 615 6.11 57.66 10.65
C MET A 615 6.52 58.54 9.47
N PHE A 616 5.91 59.71 9.28
CA PHE A 616 6.07 60.49 8.05
C PHE A 616 6.33 61.98 8.33
N LYS A 617 7.45 62.49 7.77
CA LYS A 617 7.79 63.92 7.84
C LYS A 617 6.71 64.86 7.32
N THR A 618 6.00 64.44 6.26
CA THR A 618 4.90 65.18 5.66
C THR A 618 3.78 64.24 5.24
N HIS A 619 2.56 64.58 5.60
CA HIS A 619 1.35 63.90 5.15
C HIS A 619 0.23 64.93 4.96
N TYR A 620 -0.77 64.57 4.15
CA TYR A 620 -1.96 65.36 3.94
C TYR A 620 -3.02 64.92 4.94
N ASP A 621 -3.60 65.89 5.64
CA ASP A 621 -4.66 65.65 6.59
C ASP A 621 -5.89 66.53 6.29
N ASN A 622 -7.08 65.94 6.30
CA ASN A 622 -8.34 66.64 6.28
C ASN A 622 -9.34 66.08 7.32
N ASN A 623 -10.54 66.66 7.39
CA ASN A 623 -11.53 66.31 8.41
C ASN A 623 -12.00 64.84 8.40
N ASP A 624 -11.81 64.12 7.30
CA ASP A 624 -12.38 62.79 7.08
C ASP A 624 -11.31 61.71 6.73
N GLN A 625 -10.07 62.10 6.44
CA GLN A 625 -9.00 61.18 6.08
C GLN A 625 -7.60 61.76 6.30
N VAL A 626 -6.66 60.86 6.59
CA VAL A 626 -5.22 61.13 6.58
C VAL A 626 -4.60 60.41 5.39
N SER A 627 -3.69 61.04 4.65
CA SER A 627 -3.13 60.50 3.40
C SER A 627 -1.66 60.82 3.23
N VAL A 628 -0.88 59.86 2.72
CA VAL A 628 0.54 60.03 2.48
C VAL A 628 0.95 59.50 1.10
N TYR A 629 1.85 60.23 0.43
CA TYR A 629 2.42 59.82 -0.84
C TYR A 629 3.74 59.06 -0.62
N LYS A 630 3.65 57.73 -0.59
CA LYS A 630 4.79 56.82 -0.51
C LYS A 630 4.61 55.66 -1.49
N PRO A 631 5.10 55.77 -2.74
CA PRO A 631 4.82 54.80 -3.79
C PRO A 631 5.21 53.36 -3.46
N LEU A 632 6.41 53.14 -2.90
CA LEU A 632 6.93 51.81 -2.56
C LEU A 632 6.10 51.17 -1.42
N LEU A 633 5.85 51.92 -0.35
CA LEU A 633 4.98 51.48 0.74
C LEU A 633 3.55 51.19 0.26
N SER A 634 3.01 52.04 -0.62
CA SER A 634 1.65 51.85 -1.17
C SER A 634 1.55 50.57 -2.00
N GLN A 635 2.56 50.30 -2.83
CA GLN A 635 2.62 49.06 -3.62
C GLN A 635 2.80 47.84 -2.73
N TYR A 636 3.64 47.94 -1.70
CA TYR A 636 3.83 46.89 -0.71
C TYR A 636 2.53 46.57 0.04
N LEU A 637 1.83 47.59 0.55
CA LEU A 637 0.56 47.41 1.24
C LEU A 637 -0.51 46.80 0.33
N LYS A 638 -0.61 47.30 -0.90
CA LYS A 638 -1.55 46.78 -1.91
C LYS A 638 -1.27 45.30 -2.24
N GLY A 639 0.00 44.93 -2.43
CA GLY A 639 0.38 43.56 -2.80
C GLY A 639 0.17 42.57 -1.65
N ASN A 640 0.57 42.94 -0.44
CA ASN A 640 0.56 42.05 0.72
C ASN A 640 -0.79 42.00 1.45
N PHE A 641 -1.52 43.11 1.50
CA PHE A 641 -2.75 43.25 2.31
C PHE A 641 -4.01 43.51 1.47
N GLY A 642 -3.87 43.68 0.16
CA GLY A 642 -4.97 43.76 -0.80
C GLY A 642 -5.62 45.14 -0.97
N LYS A 643 -6.38 45.31 -2.05
CA LYS A 643 -7.10 46.55 -2.41
C LYS A 643 -8.61 46.35 -2.42
N GLY A 644 -9.32 47.30 -1.80
CA GLY A 644 -10.77 47.27 -1.66
C GLY A 644 -11.22 46.29 -0.57
N SER A 645 -12.39 46.54 0.03
CA SER A 645 -12.85 45.86 1.26
C SER A 645 -13.00 44.34 1.13
N ILE A 646 -13.27 43.81 -0.07
CA ILE A 646 -13.48 42.37 -0.32
C ILE A 646 -12.15 41.61 -0.43
N ASN A 647 -11.09 42.26 -0.90
CA ASN A 647 -9.79 41.60 -1.15
C ASN A 647 -8.77 41.87 -0.03
N LYS A 648 -9.16 42.55 1.06
CA LYS A 648 -8.29 42.75 2.21
C LYS A 648 -7.90 41.41 2.82
N LYS A 649 -6.66 41.29 3.27
CA LYS A 649 -6.09 40.10 3.91
C LYS A 649 -4.91 40.51 4.80
N LEU A 650 -4.48 39.63 5.68
CA LEU A 650 -3.20 39.78 6.37
C LEU A 650 -2.13 38.93 5.69
N SER A 651 -0.93 39.47 5.54
CA SER A 651 0.19 38.72 4.99
C SER A 651 0.66 37.64 5.96
N PRO A 652 1.17 36.48 5.49
CA PRO A 652 1.71 35.43 6.35
C PRO A 652 2.81 35.94 7.30
N PHE A 653 3.65 36.86 6.82
CA PHE A 653 4.66 37.55 7.61
C PHE A 653 4.08 38.16 8.89
N VAL A 654 3.04 39.01 8.76
CA VAL A 654 2.43 39.67 9.92
C VAL A 654 1.80 38.64 10.87
N LYS A 655 1.16 37.60 10.33
CA LYS A 655 0.50 36.56 11.15
C LYS A 655 1.49 35.73 11.99
N ASN A 656 2.78 35.76 11.69
CA ASN A 656 3.82 35.00 12.38
C ASN A 656 4.67 35.84 13.35
N LEU A 657 4.49 37.17 13.42
CA LEU A 657 5.18 38.06 14.36
C LEU A 657 4.80 37.85 15.83
N ALA A 658 5.72 38.06 16.77
CA ALA A 658 5.49 37.89 18.21
C ALA A 658 4.11 38.38 18.73
N PRO A 659 3.48 37.70 19.71
CA PRO A 659 2.12 38.01 20.18
C PRO A 659 1.84 39.48 20.53
N GLU A 660 2.85 40.22 20.96
CA GLU A 660 2.81 41.65 21.24
C GLU A 660 2.53 42.47 19.98
N CYS A 661 3.16 42.12 18.86
CA CYS A 661 2.92 42.74 17.56
C CYS A 661 1.52 42.40 17.03
N LEU A 662 1.09 41.14 17.16
CA LEU A 662 -0.26 40.75 16.78
C LEU A 662 -1.33 41.48 17.59
N GLN A 663 -1.10 41.68 18.89
CA GLN A 663 -2.01 42.43 19.76
C GLN A 663 -2.17 43.87 19.27
N ILE A 664 -1.08 44.52 18.85
CA ILE A 664 -1.12 45.87 18.25
C ILE A 664 -1.94 45.89 16.95
N VAL A 665 -1.76 44.89 16.07
CA VAL A 665 -2.57 44.78 14.85
C VAL A 665 -4.06 44.62 15.21
N ILE A 666 -4.38 43.74 16.16
CA ILE A 666 -5.75 43.49 16.63
C ILE A 666 -6.37 44.78 17.18
N ASP A 667 -5.66 45.50 18.04
CA ASP A 667 -6.16 46.72 18.68
C ASP A 667 -6.42 47.83 17.65
N ALA A 668 -5.52 48.02 16.68
CA ALA A 668 -5.72 48.97 15.58
C ALA A 668 -6.91 48.57 14.67
N MET A 669 -7.06 47.28 14.35
CA MET A 669 -8.22 46.77 13.59
C MET A 669 -9.54 46.99 14.33
N ILE A 670 -9.55 46.81 15.66
CA ILE A 670 -10.72 47.04 16.52
C ILE A 670 -11.03 48.54 16.65
N ASN A 671 -10.01 49.39 16.77
CA ASN A 671 -10.22 50.84 16.88
C ASN A 671 -10.80 51.43 15.58
N GLY A 672 -10.42 50.90 14.42
CA GLY A 672 -11.02 51.27 13.13
C GLY A 672 -12.46 50.76 12.99
N ASP A 673 -12.61 49.43 12.82
CA ASP A 673 -13.86 48.79 12.38
C ASP A 673 -14.61 48.04 13.49
N GLY A 674 -14.07 48.02 14.71
CA GLY A 674 -14.59 47.24 15.82
C GLY A 674 -15.71 47.93 16.60
N SER A 675 -16.60 47.13 17.17
CA SER A 675 -17.65 47.57 18.09
C SER A 675 -17.54 46.79 19.40
N ILE A 676 -17.31 47.51 20.50
CA ILE A 676 -17.35 46.93 21.84
C ILE A 676 -18.81 46.59 22.17
N LYS A 677 -19.05 45.35 22.56
CA LYS A 677 -20.36 44.84 22.99
C LYS A 677 -20.32 44.57 24.49
N ASN A 678 -21.36 45.03 25.19
CA ASN A 678 -21.53 44.88 26.63
C ASN A 678 -20.40 45.55 27.44
N GLU A 679 -20.20 46.85 27.25
CA GLU A 679 -19.20 47.66 27.98
C GLU A 679 -19.32 47.50 29.51
N ASN A 680 -20.52 47.27 30.03
CA ASN A 680 -20.78 47.08 31.47
C ASN A 680 -20.29 45.75 32.06
N ARG A 681 -19.66 44.85 31.28
CA ARG A 681 -19.11 43.58 31.79
C ARG A 681 -17.64 43.72 32.18
N LYS A 682 -17.24 43.05 33.26
CA LYS A 682 -15.83 42.96 33.72
C LYS A 682 -14.83 42.54 32.64
N ILE A 683 -15.29 41.76 31.64
CA ILE A 683 -14.51 41.46 30.43
C ILE A 683 -15.44 41.72 29.23
N PRO A 684 -15.20 42.78 28.43
CA PRO A 684 -16.02 43.09 27.28
C PRO A 684 -15.84 42.06 26.16
N SER A 685 -16.84 41.96 25.30
CA SER A 685 -16.75 41.20 24.04
C SER A 685 -16.63 42.18 22.89
N VAL A 686 -15.76 41.92 21.93
CA VAL A 686 -15.59 42.79 20.77
C VAL A 686 -16.17 42.11 19.54
N ALA A 687 -16.83 42.88 18.67
CA ALA A 687 -17.28 42.44 17.36
C ALA A 687 -16.53 43.22 16.28
N TYR A 688 -15.84 42.49 15.40
CA TYR A 688 -15.18 43.02 14.21
C TYR A 688 -15.99 42.65 12.96
N TYR A 689 -16.09 43.56 12.00
CA TYR A 689 -16.90 43.38 10.79
C TYR A 689 -16.00 43.45 9.56
N THR A 690 -16.21 42.54 8.62
CA THR A 690 -15.53 42.61 7.32
C THR A 690 -16.37 42.00 6.20
N SER A 691 -16.09 42.42 4.97
CA SER A 691 -16.65 41.80 3.76
C SER A 691 -15.70 40.78 3.13
N SER A 692 -14.45 40.68 3.60
CA SER A 692 -13.46 39.71 3.14
C SER A 692 -13.50 38.45 4.00
N LYS A 693 -13.80 37.30 3.38
CA LYS A 693 -13.73 35.99 4.06
C LYS A 693 -12.31 35.67 4.51
N GLN A 694 -11.31 36.02 3.71
CA GLN A 694 -9.90 35.80 4.03
C GLN A 694 -9.51 36.62 5.26
N LEU A 695 -9.85 37.91 5.31
CA LEU A 695 -9.56 38.75 6.48
C LEU A 695 -10.31 38.28 7.73
N ALA A 696 -11.53 37.76 7.60
CA ALA A 696 -12.26 37.19 8.72
C ALA A 696 -11.52 36.00 9.34
N ASN A 697 -10.97 35.11 8.50
CA ASN A 697 -10.18 33.96 8.93
C ASN A 697 -8.80 34.39 9.48
N ASP A 698 -8.14 35.36 8.84
CA ASP A 698 -6.85 35.88 9.28
C ASP A 698 -6.97 36.59 10.66
N PHE A 699 -8.02 37.38 10.86
CA PHE A 699 -8.30 38.02 12.15
C PHE A 699 -8.62 36.98 13.23
N ALA A 700 -9.36 35.92 12.87
CA ALA A 700 -9.64 34.81 13.78
C ALA A 700 -8.37 34.05 14.19
N GLU A 701 -7.45 33.83 13.25
CA GLU A 701 -6.15 33.19 13.50
C GLU A 701 -5.32 34.00 14.50
N ILE A 702 -5.08 35.29 14.24
CA ILE A 702 -4.26 36.13 15.12
C ILE A 702 -4.93 36.33 16.49
N ALA A 703 -6.25 36.46 16.55
CA ALA A 703 -6.97 36.58 17.82
C ALA A 703 -6.85 35.30 18.65
N PHE A 704 -6.95 34.13 18.00
CA PHE A 704 -6.75 32.85 18.69
C PHE A 704 -5.32 32.71 19.21
N LYS A 705 -4.31 33.07 18.40
CA LYS A 705 -2.88 33.15 18.78
C LYS A 705 -2.64 34.04 20.00
N CYS A 706 -3.36 35.16 20.14
CA CYS A 706 -3.32 36.07 21.29
C CYS A 706 -4.21 35.63 22.48
N GLY A 707 -4.74 34.39 22.47
CA GLY A 707 -5.52 33.82 23.56
C GLY A 707 -6.96 34.31 23.66
N TYR A 708 -7.52 34.88 22.60
CA TYR A 708 -8.94 35.19 22.52
C TYR A 708 -9.75 33.95 22.13
N VAL A 709 -10.96 33.86 22.69
CA VAL A 709 -11.99 32.93 22.22
C VAL A 709 -12.65 33.56 21.01
N VAL A 710 -12.67 32.85 19.89
CA VAL A 710 -13.12 33.40 18.61
C VAL A 710 -14.40 32.73 18.13
N LYS A 711 -15.31 33.53 17.58
CA LYS A 711 -16.52 33.06 16.91
C LYS A 711 -16.81 33.88 15.67
N ILE A 712 -16.82 33.23 14.52
CA ILE A 712 -17.21 33.82 13.24
C ILE A 712 -18.70 33.54 13.00
N ARG A 713 -19.44 34.57 12.58
CA ARG A 713 -20.81 34.46 12.10
C ARG A 713 -20.94 35.09 10.73
N GLU A 714 -21.58 34.35 9.84
CA GLU A 714 -22.03 34.90 8.57
C GLU A 714 -23.38 35.60 8.76
N SER A 715 -23.51 36.80 8.22
CA SER A 715 -24.79 37.52 8.23
C SER A 715 -25.79 36.84 7.29
N ASN A 716 -26.72 36.05 7.83
CA ASN A 716 -27.84 35.45 7.09
C ASN A 716 -28.93 36.50 6.75
N ARG A 717 -28.61 37.53 5.96
CA ARG A 717 -29.59 38.49 5.44
C ARG A 717 -29.57 38.52 3.92
N ARG A 718 -30.02 37.42 3.31
CA ARG A 718 -30.36 37.34 1.88
C ARG A 718 -31.57 38.18 1.44
N SER A 719 -32.18 39.05 2.26
CA SER A 719 -33.44 39.71 1.89
C SER A 719 -33.67 41.18 2.27
N ARG A 720 -32.68 41.94 2.75
CA ARG A 720 -32.86 43.39 2.93
C ARG A 720 -31.61 44.15 2.52
N ILE A 721 -31.70 44.82 1.37
CA ILE A 721 -30.85 45.95 0.99
C ILE A 721 -30.74 46.85 2.23
N LYS A 722 -29.60 46.83 2.92
CA LYS A 722 -29.34 47.81 3.97
C LYS A 722 -28.90 49.09 3.27
N LYS A 723 -29.76 50.09 3.33
CA LYS A 723 -29.46 51.46 2.95
C LYS A 723 -28.67 52.08 4.09
N TYR A 724 -27.41 52.39 3.84
CA TYR A 724 -26.61 53.20 4.76
C TYR A 724 -26.62 54.63 4.24
N PHE A 725 -26.85 55.58 5.12
CA PHE A 725 -26.77 57.01 4.81
C PHE A 725 -25.50 57.54 5.47
N ASN A 726 -24.62 58.20 4.73
CA ASN A 726 -23.55 58.96 5.35
C ASN A 726 -24.12 60.25 5.99
N LYS A 727 -23.30 60.96 6.78
CA LYS A 727 -23.67 62.25 7.42
C LYS A 727 -24.10 63.33 6.39
N THR A 728 -23.83 63.15 5.09
CA THR A 728 -24.22 64.05 4.00
C THR A 728 -25.46 63.57 3.22
N GLY A 729 -26.18 62.55 3.70
CA GLY A 729 -27.42 62.05 3.10
C GLY A 729 -27.24 61.13 1.88
N HIS A 730 -26.01 60.82 1.46
CA HIS A 730 -25.76 59.87 0.39
C HIS A 730 -26.03 58.44 0.83
N GLN A 731 -26.94 57.79 0.11
CA GLN A 731 -27.34 56.41 0.31
C GLN A 731 -26.38 55.45 -0.39
N TYR A 732 -25.72 54.56 0.34
CA TYR A 732 -24.97 53.44 -0.23
C TYR A 732 -25.57 52.09 0.17
N ILE A 733 -25.50 51.13 -0.77
CA ILE A 733 -26.08 49.80 -0.66
C ILE A 733 -24.93 48.79 -0.63
N THR A 734 -24.78 48.05 0.47
CA THR A 734 -23.83 46.94 0.53
C THR A 734 -24.48 45.70 -0.09
N LYS A 735 -23.97 45.27 -1.26
CA LYS A 735 -24.44 44.04 -1.96
C LYS A 735 -23.68 42.78 -1.52
N HIS A 736 -22.67 42.90 -0.66
CA HIS A 736 -21.72 41.84 -0.36
C HIS A 736 -21.99 41.16 0.99
N GLN A 737 -21.66 39.87 1.06
CA GLN A 737 -21.76 39.06 2.28
C GLN A 737 -20.89 39.68 3.39
N GLN A 738 -21.43 39.81 4.58
CA GLN A 738 -20.74 40.40 5.72
C GLN A 738 -20.44 39.32 6.79
N TYR A 739 -19.20 39.30 7.25
CA TYR A 739 -18.70 38.44 8.32
C TYR A 739 -18.59 39.25 9.61
N VAL A 740 -19.05 38.66 10.71
CA VAL A 740 -18.94 39.24 12.06
C VAL A 740 -18.11 38.30 12.92
N ILE A 741 -16.98 38.79 13.41
CA ILE A 741 -16.05 38.04 14.25
C ILE A 741 -16.17 38.54 15.67
N TYR A 742 -16.60 37.68 16.57
CA TYR A 742 -16.69 37.95 18.00
C TYR A 742 -15.47 37.40 18.71
N ILE A 743 -14.80 38.24 19.49
CA ILE A 743 -13.66 37.83 20.32
C ILE A 743 -13.88 38.20 21.80
N SER A 744 -13.36 37.37 22.71
CA SER A 744 -13.40 37.64 24.15
C SER A 744 -12.29 36.91 24.91
N LYS A 745 -11.72 37.57 25.94
CA LYS A 745 -10.80 36.95 26.92
C LYS A 745 -11.53 36.33 28.14
N GLY A 746 -12.86 36.24 28.09
CA GLY A 746 -13.68 35.79 29.22
C GLY A 746 -13.42 34.33 29.64
N PHE A 747 -13.27 34.09 30.95
CA PHE A 747 -12.96 32.76 31.52
C PHE A 747 -13.93 31.65 31.08
N LYS A 748 -15.24 31.93 31.05
CA LYS A 748 -16.27 30.98 30.59
C LYS A 748 -16.16 30.63 29.10
N GLY A 749 -15.46 31.45 28.31
CA GLY A 749 -15.19 31.20 26.90
C GLY A 749 -13.94 30.36 26.69
N ARG A 750 -12.90 30.52 27.53
CA ARG A 750 -11.64 29.77 27.41
C ARG A 750 -11.79 28.29 27.80
N ASN A 751 -12.72 27.99 28.71
CA ASN A 751 -13.05 26.62 29.13
C ASN A 751 -14.54 26.30 28.89
N PRO A 752 -14.99 26.20 27.63
CA PRO A 752 -16.39 25.91 27.33
C PRO A 752 -16.79 24.55 27.91
N THR A 753 -17.99 24.50 28.50
CA THR A 753 -18.52 23.32 29.20
C THR A 753 -19.81 22.86 28.52
N LEU A 754 -19.89 21.57 28.18
CA LEU A 754 -21.13 20.97 27.67
C LEU A 754 -22.22 20.99 28.74
N CYS A 755 -23.45 21.30 28.35
CA CYS A 755 -24.64 21.34 29.18
C CYS A 755 -24.47 22.22 30.43
N SER A 756 -23.71 23.32 30.30
CA SER A 756 -23.32 24.21 31.39
C SER A 756 -24.51 24.72 32.20
N LYS A 757 -25.62 25.05 31.53
CA LYS A 757 -26.83 25.60 32.16
C LYS A 757 -27.71 24.54 32.83
N SER A 758 -27.85 23.35 32.22
CA SER A 758 -28.67 22.25 32.74
C SER A 758 -28.47 20.97 31.93
N LYS A 759 -28.64 19.80 32.57
CA LYS A 759 -28.64 18.49 31.89
C LYS A 759 -29.78 18.32 30.88
N LYS A 760 -30.82 19.17 30.91
CA LYS A 760 -31.91 19.13 29.90
C LYS A 760 -31.44 19.40 28.48
N TYR A 761 -30.29 20.06 28.30
CA TYR A 761 -29.73 20.39 27.00
C TYR A 761 -28.91 19.24 26.37
N VAL A 762 -28.73 18.11 27.06
CA VAL A 762 -27.94 16.96 26.57
C VAL A 762 -28.41 16.52 25.19
N ARG A 763 -29.73 16.33 25.00
CA ARG A 763 -30.31 15.91 23.71
C ARG A 763 -30.14 16.93 22.58
N ARG A 764 -29.73 18.16 22.87
CA ARG A 764 -29.51 19.24 21.89
C ARG A 764 -28.03 19.50 21.63
N GLU A 765 -27.20 19.39 22.66
CA GLU A 765 -25.77 19.71 22.60
C GLU A 765 -24.90 18.49 22.31
N ILE A 766 -25.37 17.27 22.60
CA ILE A 766 -24.72 16.01 22.27
C ILE A 766 -25.71 15.18 21.44
N THR A 767 -25.46 15.05 20.15
CA THR A 767 -26.37 14.36 19.22
C THR A 767 -25.60 13.36 18.36
N ARG A 768 -26.21 12.20 18.09
CA ARG A 768 -25.71 11.26 17.07
C ARG A 768 -26.31 11.62 15.71
N VAL A 769 -25.49 11.65 14.68
CA VAL A 769 -25.87 12.07 13.32
C VAL A 769 -25.39 11.00 12.35
N ASN A 770 -26.27 10.50 11.49
CA ASN A 770 -25.86 9.65 10.38
C ASN A 770 -25.05 10.48 9.38
N TYR A 771 -23.83 10.03 9.10
CA TYR A 771 -22.90 10.69 8.23
C TYR A 771 -22.46 9.74 7.13
N LYS A 772 -22.45 10.23 5.90
CA LYS A 772 -22.03 9.50 4.71
C LYS A 772 -21.21 10.43 3.81
N ASP A 773 -19.92 10.50 4.11
CA ASP A 773 -18.92 11.24 3.35
C ASP A 773 -17.53 10.81 3.86
N LYS A 774 -16.46 11.42 3.36
CA LYS A 774 -15.12 11.23 3.88
C LYS A 774 -14.99 11.74 5.32
N VAL A 775 -14.07 11.16 6.07
CA VAL A 775 -13.59 11.66 7.35
C VAL A 775 -12.08 11.79 7.28
N TYR A 776 -11.51 12.74 8.02
CA TYR A 776 -10.08 12.99 7.99
C TYR A 776 -9.48 13.20 9.38
N CYS A 777 -8.18 12.98 9.50
CA CYS A 777 -7.39 13.40 10.64
C CYS A 777 -5.89 13.46 10.31
N PHE A 778 -5.12 14.08 11.21
CA PHE A 778 -3.67 14.22 11.08
C PHE A 778 -2.97 13.60 12.28
N SER A 779 -1.93 12.80 12.06
CA SER A 779 -0.98 12.44 13.12
C SER A 779 0.00 13.60 13.30
N VAL A 780 0.08 14.13 14.52
CA VAL A 780 0.81 15.35 14.87
C VAL A 780 1.52 15.17 16.20
N PRO A 781 2.59 15.94 16.49
CA PRO A 781 3.16 16.02 17.83
C PRO A 781 2.12 16.39 18.88
N TYR A 782 2.30 15.90 20.11
CA TYR A 782 1.38 16.09 21.25
C TYR A 782 -0.05 15.55 21.07
N GLU A 783 -0.34 14.94 19.92
CA GLU A 783 -1.66 14.40 19.60
C GLU A 783 -2.81 15.43 19.60
N LEU A 784 -2.50 16.73 19.56
CA LEU A 784 -3.48 17.82 19.65
C LEU A 784 -3.24 18.86 18.55
N PHE A 785 -4.28 19.19 17.78
CA PHE A 785 -4.22 20.22 16.73
C PHE A 785 -5.45 21.11 16.70
N ILE A 786 -5.31 22.28 16.07
CA ILE A 786 -6.35 23.30 16.04
C ILE A 786 -7.24 23.13 14.81
N THR A 787 -8.54 23.15 15.04
CA THR A 787 -9.56 23.03 14.01
C THR A 787 -10.62 24.11 14.13
N MET A 788 -11.30 24.38 13.03
CA MET A 788 -12.44 25.28 12.97
C MET A 788 -13.58 24.64 12.18
N ARG A 789 -14.77 24.64 12.76
CA ARG A 789 -16.01 24.17 12.12
C ARG A 789 -17.14 25.15 12.42
N ASN A 790 -17.91 25.53 11.40
CA ASN A 790 -18.99 26.54 11.50
C ASN A 790 -18.57 27.84 12.21
N GLY A 791 -17.33 28.29 12.00
CA GLY A 791 -16.79 29.52 12.59
C GLY A 791 -16.41 29.43 14.07
N LEU A 792 -16.35 28.23 14.65
CA LEU A 792 -15.93 28.00 16.03
C LEU A 792 -14.60 27.24 16.06
N LEU A 793 -13.61 27.80 16.77
CA LEU A 793 -12.27 27.21 16.89
C LEU A 793 -12.21 26.28 18.10
N THR A 794 -11.60 25.11 17.94
CA THR A 794 -11.47 24.08 18.98
C THR A 794 -10.16 23.31 18.83
N ILE A 795 -9.65 22.79 19.94
CA ILE A 795 -8.49 21.90 19.97
C ILE A 795 -9.00 20.45 19.96
N GLN A 796 -8.56 19.66 18.98
CA GLN A 796 -8.96 18.27 18.78
C GLN A 796 -7.81 17.32 19.04
N GLY A 797 -8.13 16.12 19.52
CA GLY A 797 -7.18 15.03 19.53
C GLY A 797 -6.99 14.43 18.14
N ASN A 798 -5.90 13.72 17.91
CA ASN A 798 -5.68 13.02 16.66
C ASN A 798 -6.13 11.57 16.65
N SER A 799 -6.23 11.00 15.44
CA SER A 799 -6.33 9.56 15.19
C SER A 799 -4.98 8.91 15.44
N ALA A 800 -4.55 8.90 16.68
CA ALA A 800 -3.31 8.24 17.05
C ALA A 800 -3.51 6.72 17.03
N GLN A 801 -3.26 6.15 15.86
CA GLN A 801 -2.82 4.78 15.59
C GLN A 801 -1.43 4.50 16.25
N VAL A 802 -1.17 5.12 17.42
CA VAL A 802 0.15 5.22 18.05
C VAL A 802 0.66 3.87 18.55
N GLY A 803 -0.24 2.94 18.90
CA GLY A 803 0.17 1.58 19.26
C GLY A 803 0.83 0.81 18.10
N VAL A 804 0.31 0.95 16.87
CA VAL A 804 0.85 0.24 15.69
C VAL A 804 2.14 0.92 15.21
N GLU A 805 2.14 2.26 15.14
CA GLU A 805 3.31 3.00 14.64
C GLU A 805 4.53 2.90 15.57
N VAL A 806 4.31 2.93 16.89
CA VAL A 806 5.39 2.71 17.88
C VAL A 806 5.94 1.28 17.77
N LEU A 807 5.07 0.30 17.52
CA LEU A 807 5.48 -1.09 17.31
C LEU A 807 6.26 -1.25 16.00
N ILE A 808 5.81 -0.65 14.90
CA ILE A 808 6.52 -0.60 13.62
C ILE A 808 7.90 0.01 13.81
N ARG A 809 8.00 1.19 14.42
CA ARG A 809 9.28 1.88 14.64
C ARG A 809 10.24 1.08 15.51
N ARG A 810 9.74 0.34 16.51
CA ARG A 810 10.58 -0.55 17.33
C ARG A 810 11.09 -1.75 16.53
N LEU A 811 10.22 -2.37 15.73
CA LEU A 811 10.60 -3.48 14.86
C LEU A 811 11.61 -3.03 13.80
N GLU A 812 11.43 -1.85 13.21
CA GLU A 812 12.38 -1.25 12.26
C GLU A 812 13.71 -0.94 12.92
N ASN A 813 13.72 -0.36 14.13
CA ASN A 813 14.96 -0.15 14.89
C ASN A 813 15.69 -1.46 15.19
N TRP A 814 14.96 -2.53 15.54
CA TRP A 814 15.54 -3.86 15.74
C TRP A 814 16.08 -4.46 14.45
N ARG A 815 15.32 -4.38 13.35
CA ARG A 815 15.77 -4.79 12.01
C ARG A 815 17.05 -4.07 11.59
N ASN A 816 17.14 -2.77 11.83
CA ASN A 816 18.34 -1.99 11.54
C ASN A 816 19.55 -2.44 12.39
N LYS A 817 19.33 -2.77 13.68
CA LYS A 817 20.39 -3.35 14.53
C LYS A 817 20.86 -4.71 13.99
N LEU A 818 19.94 -5.57 13.57
CA LEU A 818 20.29 -6.86 12.98
C LEU A 818 20.97 -6.74 11.63
N LYS A 819 20.50 -5.83 10.76
CA LYS A 819 21.17 -5.47 9.50
C LYS A 819 22.63 -5.14 9.77
N ASN A 820 22.87 -4.16 10.65
CA ASN A 820 24.22 -3.72 11.01
C ASN A 820 25.06 -4.86 11.62
N TRP A 821 24.46 -5.75 12.40
CA TRP A 821 25.17 -6.87 12.99
C TRP A 821 25.60 -7.89 11.95
N VAL A 822 24.71 -8.28 11.01
CA VAL A 822 25.03 -9.20 9.91
C VAL A 822 26.11 -8.61 9.02
N GLU A 823 25.99 -7.35 8.63
CA GLU A 823 26.94 -6.68 7.76
C GLU A 823 28.34 -6.62 8.38
N LYS A 824 28.43 -6.23 9.66
CA LYS A 824 29.72 -6.08 10.35
C LYS A 824 30.36 -7.39 10.80
N ASN A 825 29.58 -8.38 11.24
CA ASN A 825 30.12 -9.60 11.87
C ASN A 825 30.14 -10.81 10.92
N ILE A 826 29.39 -10.77 9.82
CA ILE A 826 29.34 -11.87 8.85
C ILE A 826 29.84 -11.38 7.49
N PHE A 827 29.22 -10.34 6.91
CA PHE A 827 29.51 -9.99 5.51
C PHE A 827 30.87 -9.35 5.31
N LEU A 828 31.22 -8.35 6.12
CA LEU A 828 32.51 -7.67 6.07
C LEU A 828 33.69 -8.64 6.32
N PRO A 829 33.69 -9.49 7.37
CA PRO A 829 34.76 -10.48 7.55
C PRO A 829 34.91 -11.43 6.37
N VAL A 830 33.82 -11.85 5.74
CA VAL A 830 33.87 -12.70 4.54
C VAL A 830 34.43 -11.95 3.34
N ALA A 831 34.09 -10.67 3.16
CA ALA A 831 34.67 -9.84 2.10
C ALA A 831 36.19 -9.69 2.28
N MET A 832 36.64 -9.53 3.52
CA MET A 832 38.07 -9.47 3.86
C MET A 832 38.78 -10.81 3.60
N MET A 833 38.15 -11.95 3.93
CA MET A 833 38.73 -13.28 3.72
C MET A 833 38.79 -13.69 2.25
N GLN A 834 37.79 -13.31 1.46
CA GLN A 834 37.68 -13.59 0.02
C GLN A 834 38.34 -12.52 -0.86
N GLY A 835 38.79 -11.40 -0.27
CA GLY A 835 39.44 -10.30 -1.00
C GLY A 835 38.51 -9.52 -1.92
N PHE A 836 37.23 -9.38 -1.60
CA PHE A 836 36.30 -8.57 -2.39
C PHE A 836 36.55 -7.07 -2.14
N ILE A 837 37.25 -6.42 -3.06
CA ILE A 837 37.64 -5.00 -2.96
C ILE A 837 36.98 -4.20 -4.09
N ASP A 838 36.49 -3.00 -3.77
CA ASP A 838 36.03 -2.03 -4.75
C ASP A 838 37.20 -1.14 -5.17
N GLU A 839 37.82 -1.44 -6.31
CA GLU A 839 39.04 -0.77 -6.77
C GLU A 839 38.82 0.70 -7.16
N GLU A 840 37.61 1.08 -7.56
CA GLU A 840 37.28 2.46 -7.96
C GLU A 840 37.13 3.34 -6.70
N GLU A 841 36.32 2.88 -5.75
CA GLU A 841 36.04 3.60 -4.50
C GLU A 841 37.28 3.64 -3.58
N SER A 842 38.10 2.59 -3.60
CA SER A 842 39.37 2.56 -2.85
C SER A 842 40.40 3.57 -3.37
N LYS A 843 40.40 3.88 -4.68
CA LYS A 843 41.31 4.87 -5.28
C LYS A 843 40.90 6.31 -4.95
N GLU A 844 39.59 6.56 -4.80
CA GLU A 844 39.08 7.88 -4.44
C GLU A 844 39.25 8.20 -2.95
N VAL A 845 39.05 7.20 -2.07
CA VAL A 845 39.09 7.40 -0.61
C VAL A 845 40.50 7.25 -0.03
N GLY A 846 41.41 6.54 -0.72
CA GLY A 846 42.78 6.29 -0.25
C GLY A 846 42.91 5.18 0.79
N GLU A 847 41.83 4.45 1.07
CA GLU A 847 41.77 3.27 1.95
C GLU A 847 41.13 2.08 1.21
N THR A 848 41.44 0.84 1.60
CA THR A 848 40.85 -0.36 0.99
C THR A 848 39.37 -0.50 1.37
N VAL A 849 38.48 -0.26 0.42
CA VAL A 849 37.03 -0.41 0.58
C VAL A 849 36.62 -1.82 0.16
N TYR A 850 36.07 -2.59 1.10
CA TYR A 850 35.60 -3.95 0.84
C TYR A 850 34.17 -3.94 0.28
N GLN A 851 33.93 -4.77 -0.75
CA GLN A 851 32.63 -4.88 -1.40
C GLN A 851 31.81 -6.04 -0.81
N TYR A 852 30.65 -5.72 -0.23
CA TYR A 852 29.69 -6.68 0.31
C TYR A 852 28.25 -6.18 0.09
N PRO A 853 27.23 -7.05 0.16
CA PRO A 853 25.85 -6.65 -0.09
C PRO A 853 25.23 -5.92 1.10
N ASP A 854 24.32 -5.00 0.78
CA ASP A 854 23.35 -4.41 1.71
C ASP A 854 22.22 -5.41 1.99
N LEU A 855 21.89 -5.60 3.27
CA LEU A 855 20.73 -6.39 3.69
C LEU A 855 19.48 -5.52 3.82
N ILE A 856 18.45 -5.81 3.03
CA ILE A 856 17.18 -5.08 3.00
C ILE A 856 16.04 -6.00 3.45
N PHE A 857 15.43 -5.69 4.58
CA PHE A 857 14.26 -6.44 5.04
C PHE A 857 13.04 -6.16 4.14
N ASN A 858 12.27 -7.20 3.88
CA ASN A 858 11.01 -7.04 3.15
C ASN A 858 10.03 -6.20 3.95
N ASP A 859 9.22 -5.43 3.22
CA ASP A 859 8.20 -4.56 3.80
C ASP A 859 7.23 -5.38 4.67
N LEU A 860 6.97 -4.87 5.87
CA LEU A 860 5.92 -5.38 6.72
C LEU A 860 4.61 -4.84 6.14
N GLN A 861 3.84 -5.69 5.45
CA GLN A 861 2.48 -5.35 5.03
C GLN A 861 1.51 -5.27 6.23
N LEU A 862 1.90 -4.59 7.31
CA LEU A 862 1.06 -4.15 8.42
C LEU A 862 0.11 -3.02 8.02
N ARG A 863 0.28 -2.48 6.81
CA ARG A 863 -0.49 -1.38 6.25
C ARG A 863 -1.46 -1.94 5.21
N ASP A 864 -2.73 -1.60 5.34
CA ASP A 864 -3.71 -1.81 4.27
C ASP A 864 -3.43 -0.82 3.13
N LYS A 865 -2.82 -1.31 2.04
CA LYS A 865 -2.48 -0.52 0.85
C LYS A 865 -3.65 -0.41 -0.14
N THR A 866 -4.79 -1.05 0.13
CA THR A 866 -5.96 -1.10 -0.77
C THR A 866 -6.47 0.29 -1.14
N ASN A 867 -6.49 1.22 -0.20
CA ASN A 867 -6.96 2.60 -0.45
C ASN A 867 -5.97 3.43 -1.30
N LYS A 868 -4.66 3.20 -1.17
CA LYS A 868 -3.65 3.83 -2.02
C LYS A 868 -3.75 3.29 -3.45
N ILE A 869 -3.94 1.98 -3.59
CA ILE A 869 -4.15 1.30 -4.88
C ILE A 869 -5.44 1.77 -5.54
N GLN A 870 -6.56 1.86 -4.81
CA GLN A 870 -7.82 2.42 -5.33
C GLN A 870 -7.69 3.89 -5.73
N SER A 871 -6.94 4.69 -4.96
CA SER A 871 -6.68 6.09 -5.32
C SER A 871 -5.83 6.19 -6.59
N LEU A 872 -4.81 5.34 -6.73
CA LEU A 872 -3.99 5.28 -7.94
C LEU A 872 -4.78 4.78 -9.15
N MET A 873 -5.67 3.78 -8.98
CA MET A 873 -6.61 3.34 -10.01
C MET A 873 -7.56 4.47 -10.43
N GLN A 874 -8.14 5.22 -9.49
CA GLN A 874 -8.97 6.39 -9.80
C GLN A 874 -8.20 7.51 -10.50
N LEU A 875 -6.92 7.71 -10.16
CA LEU A 875 -6.06 8.69 -10.81
C LEU A 875 -5.65 8.23 -12.23
N TYR A 876 -5.48 6.93 -12.44
CA TYR A 876 -5.25 6.35 -13.77
C TYR A 876 -6.50 6.44 -14.65
N ASP A 877 -7.69 6.17 -14.10
CA ASP A 877 -8.96 6.35 -14.81
C ASP A 877 -9.18 7.81 -15.22
N LYS A 878 -8.63 8.76 -14.47
CA LYS A 878 -8.63 10.20 -14.77
C LYS A 878 -7.46 10.65 -15.66
N GLY A 879 -6.57 9.74 -16.05
CA GLY A 879 -5.39 10.04 -16.88
C GLY A 879 -4.26 10.82 -16.18
N LEU A 880 -4.30 10.94 -14.85
CA LEU A 880 -3.32 11.69 -14.06
C LEU A 880 -2.11 10.86 -13.64
N VAL A 881 -2.26 9.53 -13.62
CA VAL A 881 -1.21 8.57 -13.23
C VAL A 881 -1.07 7.54 -14.35
N SER A 882 0.16 7.12 -14.63
CA SER A 882 0.44 6.13 -15.68
C SER A 882 0.17 4.70 -15.21
N ALA A 883 -0.13 3.79 -16.14
CA ALA A 883 -0.23 2.36 -15.84
C ALA A 883 1.07 1.81 -15.23
N GLN A 884 2.23 2.37 -15.61
CA GLN A 884 3.53 2.00 -15.07
C GLN A 884 3.61 2.27 -13.57
N THR A 885 3.16 3.45 -13.13
CA THR A 885 3.15 3.83 -11.71
C THR A 885 2.25 2.93 -10.87
N ILE A 886 1.14 2.44 -11.42
CA ILE A 886 0.27 1.47 -10.75
C ILE A 886 0.95 0.11 -10.63
N LEU A 887 1.52 -0.39 -11.72
CA LEU A 887 2.16 -1.70 -11.75
C LEU A 887 3.36 -1.75 -10.79
N GLU A 888 4.18 -0.70 -10.77
CA GLU A 888 5.31 -0.56 -9.85
C GLU A 888 4.86 -0.51 -8.38
N GLU A 889 3.77 0.21 -8.06
CA GLU A 889 3.21 0.22 -6.68
C GLU A 889 2.61 -1.14 -6.26
N LEU A 890 2.10 -1.91 -7.23
CA LEU A 890 1.63 -3.29 -7.03
C LEU A 890 2.79 -4.31 -6.96
N GLY A 891 4.04 -3.88 -7.14
CA GLY A 891 5.21 -4.75 -7.18
C GLY A 891 5.31 -5.61 -8.44
N LEU A 892 4.59 -5.24 -9.51
CA LEU A 892 4.65 -5.88 -10.82
C LEU A 892 5.63 -5.13 -11.71
N ASP A 893 6.58 -5.86 -12.27
CA ASP A 893 7.52 -5.28 -13.23
C ASP A 893 6.79 -4.88 -14.53
N TYR A 894 6.90 -3.61 -14.89
CA TYR A 894 6.17 -3.02 -16.01
C TYR A 894 6.54 -3.66 -17.35
N ASP A 895 7.84 -3.91 -17.59
CA ASP A 895 8.32 -4.45 -18.86
C ASP A 895 7.82 -5.88 -19.07
N THR A 896 7.89 -6.71 -18.02
CA THR A 896 7.37 -8.07 -18.02
C THR A 896 5.86 -8.11 -18.31
N GLU A 897 5.07 -7.16 -17.80
CA GLU A 897 3.62 -7.14 -17.99
C GLU A 897 3.22 -6.64 -19.39
N VAL A 898 3.97 -5.69 -19.95
CA VAL A 898 3.80 -5.24 -21.34
C VAL A 898 4.04 -6.40 -22.31
N GLU A 899 5.06 -7.22 -22.09
CA GLU A 899 5.35 -8.41 -22.92
C GLU A 899 4.23 -9.47 -22.84
N LYS A 900 3.69 -9.72 -21.64
CA LYS A 900 2.56 -10.64 -21.47
C LYS A 900 1.33 -10.16 -22.22
N LEU A 901 0.96 -8.89 -22.07
CA LEU A 901 -0.17 -8.29 -22.78
C LEU A 901 -0.03 -8.40 -24.31
N ARG A 902 1.19 -8.21 -24.83
CA ARG A 902 1.49 -8.41 -26.26
C ARG A 902 1.30 -9.87 -26.68
N SER A 903 1.82 -10.82 -25.88
CA SER A 903 1.66 -12.26 -26.16
C SER A 903 0.18 -12.67 -26.18
N GLU A 904 -0.64 -12.09 -25.30
CA GLU A 904 -2.08 -12.33 -25.25
C GLU A 904 -2.82 -11.71 -26.44
N GLN A 905 -2.44 -10.50 -26.88
CA GLN A 905 -2.99 -9.88 -28.09
C GLN A 905 -2.70 -10.67 -29.36
N VAL A 906 -1.49 -11.24 -29.49
CA VAL A 906 -1.11 -12.10 -30.63
C VAL A 906 -1.92 -13.39 -30.62
N VAL A 907 -2.21 -13.95 -29.43
CA VAL A 907 -3.07 -15.14 -29.31
C VAL A 907 -4.54 -14.82 -29.60
N ALA A 908 -5.03 -13.65 -29.16
CA ALA A 908 -6.41 -13.21 -29.40
C ALA A 908 -6.67 -12.91 -30.89
N SER A 909 -5.72 -12.29 -31.59
CA SER A 909 -5.82 -12.01 -33.03
C SER A 909 -5.77 -13.29 -33.87
N ALA A 910 -4.99 -14.29 -33.46
CA ALA A 910 -4.95 -15.61 -34.11
C ALA A 910 -6.21 -16.47 -33.87
N ALA A 911 -6.98 -16.19 -32.82
CA ALA A 911 -8.16 -16.98 -32.43
C ALA A 911 -9.50 -16.41 -32.94
N GLY A 912 -9.50 -15.29 -33.67
CA GLY A 912 -10.72 -14.71 -34.27
C GLY A 912 -11.80 -14.29 -33.25
N MET A 913 -11.42 -13.99 -32.00
CA MET A 913 -12.36 -13.56 -30.96
C MET A 913 -12.41 -12.03 -30.89
N MET A 914 -13.56 -11.44 -31.25
CA MET A 914 -13.87 -10.04 -30.94
C MET A 914 -14.03 -9.87 -29.42
N MET A 915 -13.29 -8.92 -28.84
CA MET A 915 -13.52 -8.44 -27.47
C MET A 915 -14.60 -7.35 -27.47
N PRO A 916 -15.44 -7.22 -26.42
CA PRO A 916 -16.50 -6.22 -26.36
C PRO A 916 -15.90 -4.82 -26.27
N GLY A 917 -16.27 -3.96 -27.23
CA GLY A 917 -15.82 -2.58 -27.32
C GLY A 917 -16.33 -1.73 -26.17
N GLN A 918 -15.39 -1.08 -25.49
CA GLN A 918 -15.59 0.05 -24.60
C GLN A 918 -16.00 1.27 -25.45
N GLY A 919 -17.30 1.40 -25.72
CA GLY A 919 -17.88 2.57 -26.36
C GLY A 919 -18.12 3.68 -25.34
N GLY A 920 -17.16 4.60 -25.20
CA GLY A 920 -17.34 5.87 -24.50
C GLY A 920 -17.57 6.98 -25.52
N GLY A 921 -18.83 7.28 -25.82
CA GLY A 921 -19.25 8.38 -26.70
C GLY A 921 -20.20 9.32 -25.99
N ASP A 922 -19.65 10.47 -25.57
CA ASP A 922 -20.22 11.82 -25.64
C ASP A 922 -21.70 12.05 -25.26
N MET A 923 -21.91 12.63 -24.07
CA MET A 923 -23.16 13.32 -23.70
C MET A 923 -22.92 14.83 -23.77
N GLY A 924 -23.06 15.38 -24.97
CA GLY A 924 -23.17 16.82 -25.23
C GLY A 924 -24.64 17.26 -25.20
N MET A 925 -24.97 18.15 -24.26
CA MET A 925 -26.27 18.82 -24.13
C MET A 925 -26.55 19.80 -25.28
N GLY A 926 -27.77 19.75 -25.84
CA GLY A 926 -28.41 20.91 -26.47
C GLY A 926 -29.37 20.62 -27.64
N GLY A 927 -30.65 20.99 -27.52
CA GLY A 927 -31.55 21.13 -28.66
C GLY A 927 -33.06 20.98 -28.34
N MET A 928 -33.79 22.09 -28.38
CA MET A 928 -35.24 22.22 -28.17
C MET A 928 -36.12 21.49 -29.21
N GLY A 929 -37.26 20.95 -28.76
CA GLY A 929 -38.61 21.40 -29.13
C GLY A 929 -39.30 20.83 -30.39
N GLY A 930 -40.53 20.32 -30.21
CA GLY A 930 -41.59 20.36 -31.24
C GLY A 930 -42.64 19.25 -31.21
N MET A 931 -43.85 19.58 -30.70
CA MET A 931 -45.20 19.03 -30.99
C MET A 931 -45.45 17.51 -30.83
N GLY A 932 -46.54 16.99 -30.27
CA GLY A 932 -47.89 17.48 -29.99
C GLY A 932 -48.89 16.38 -30.37
N GLY A 933 -49.79 15.97 -29.46
CA GLY A 933 -50.94 15.10 -29.79
C GLY A 933 -51.29 13.98 -28.78
N MET A 934 -52.16 14.31 -27.82
CA MET A 934 -53.01 13.45 -26.95
C MET A 934 -53.86 12.42 -27.73
N PRO A 935 -54.68 11.52 -27.10
CA PRO A 935 -55.11 11.42 -25.67
C PRO A 935 -54.90 10.00 -25.09
N GLY A 936 -55.07 9.65 -23.82
CA GLY A 936 -55.83 10.19 -22.69
C GLY A 936 -56.46 8.99 -21.95
N GLY A 937 -56.59 9.07 -20.62
CA GLY A 937 -57.29 8.08 -19.79
C GLY A 937 -56.37 7.25 -18.88
N ASP A 938 -56.48 7.15 -17.56
CA ASP A 938 -56.99 7.94 -16.42
C ASP A 938 -57.01 6.95 -15.23
N MET A 939 -56.65 7.43 -14.03
CA MET A 939 -56.84 6.83 -12.68
C MET A 939 -56.25 5.42 -12.41
N GLY A 940 -55.81 5.04 -11.21
CA GLY A 940 -55.85 5.59 -9.86
C GLY A 940 -55.10 4.59 -8.96
N MET A 941 -54.33 5.06 -7.99
CA MET A 941 -54.68 5.05 -6.55
C MET A 941 -54.74 3.69 -5.86
N GLY A 942 -54.00 3.59 -4.74
CA GLY A 942 -54.18 2.62 -3.67
C GLY A 942 -53.45 1.29 -3.90
N GLY A 943 -52.75 0.71 -2.95
CA GLY A 943 -52.68 0.97 -1.52
C GLY A 943 -52.14 -0.30 -0.87
N GLU A 944 -51.20 -0.10 0.04
CA GLU A 944 -50.93 -0.87 1.26
C GLU A 944 -50.77 -2.40 1.30
N MET A 945 -49.67 -2.75 1.98
CA MET A 945 -49.50 -3.80 3.00
C MET A 945 -49.66 -5.28 2.65
N GLY A 946 -48.53 -5.98 2.81
CA GLY A 946 -48.41 -6.94 3.91
C GLY A 946 -48.38 -8.43 3.52
N GLY A 947 -47.40 -9.13 4.08
CA GLY A 947 -47.54 -10.55 4.39
C GLY A 947 -46.79 -11.53 3.50
N MET A 948 -45.58 -11.91 3.93
CA MET A 948 -45.16 -13.33 3.85
C MET A 948 -46.10 -14.16 4.76
N PRO A 949 -46.45 -15.42 4.43
CA PRO A 949 -45.44 -16.49 4.44
C PRO A 949 -45.63 -17.62 3.41
N GLY A 950 -44.50 -18.14 2.92
CA GLY A 950 -44.21 -19.59 2.90
C GLY A 950 -44.94 -20.55 1.95
N VAL A 951 -44.10 -21.25 1.19
CA VAL A 951 -44.24 -22.65 0.71
C VAL A 951 -44.93 -22.87 -0.64
N GLY A 952 -44.18 -23.44 -1.59
CA GLY A 952 -44.72 -24.09 -2.80
C GLY A 952 -43.78 -24.01 -4.00
N MET A 953 -42.86 -24.97 -4.14
CA MET A 953 -42.09 -25.16 -5.38
C MET A 953 -42.96 -25.79 -6.49
N PRO A 954 -42.55 -25.63 -7.78
CA PRO A 954 -43.44 -25.59 -8.92
C PRO A 954 -43.51 -26.90 -9.71
N GLY A 955 -44.57 -27.06 -10.48
CA GLY A 955 -44.62 -28.00 -11.59
C GLY A 955 -45.82 -27.74 -12.49
N THR A 956 -45.53 -27.43 -13.76
CA THR A 956 -46.14 -27.96 -15.01
C THR A 956 -46.28 -26.88 -16.09
N MET A 957 -45.57 -27.12 -17.20
CA MET A 957 -45.84 -26.63 -18.58
C MET A 957 -47.23 -27.12 -19.06
N PRO A 958 -47.87 -26.66 -20.18
CA PRO A 958 -47.25 -26.57 -21.54
C PRO A 958 -47.90 -25.65 -22.62
N GLY A 959 -47.30 -25.68 -23.82
CA GLY A 959 -47.89 -25.28 -25.12
C GLY A 959 -47.08 -24.16 -25.81
N GLY A 960 -46.64 -24.23 -27.07
CA GLY A 960 -46.98 -25.05 -28.24
C GLY A 960 -47.00 -24.12 -29.47
N GLU A 961 -45.94 -24.11 -30.28
CA GLU A 961 -45.89 -24.43 -31.73
C GLU A 961 -46.66 -23.55 -32.75
N MET A 962 -45.90 -22.95 -33.69
CA MET A 962 -46.08 -22.91 -35.17
C MET A 962 -44.67 -22.55 -35.74
N GLY A 963 -43.99 -23.26 -36.65
CA GLY A 963 -44.30 -23.76 -38.01
C GLY A 963 -43.89 -22.68 -39.05
N GLY A 964 -43.03 -22.82 -40.08
CA GLY A 964 -42.21 -23.88 -40.69
C GLY A 964 -41.49 -23.37 -41.97
N MET A 965 -40.65 -24.23 -42.60
CA MET A 965 -39.94 -24.14 -43.91
C MET A 965 -38.64 -23.29 -43.98
N GLY A 966 -37.52 -23.74 -44.60
CA GLY A 966 -37.19 -24.92 -45.43
C GLY A 966 -35.67 -25.09 -45.57
N GLY A 967 -35.17 -26.27 -45.97
CA GLY A 967 -33.76 -26.67 -45.84
C GLY A 967 -33.00 -27.01 -47.13
N MET A 968 -31.66 -27.10 -46.95
CA MET A 968 -30.62 -27.99 -47.53
C MET A 968 -30.49 -28.19 -49.06
N PRO A 969 -29.25 -28.36 -49.61
CA PRO A 969 -28.45 -29.61 -49.52
C PRO A 969 -26.92 -29.35 -49.34
N GLY A 970 -25.99 -30.25 -48.97
CA GLY A 970 -25.80 -31.70 -49.23
C GLY A 970 -24.70 -31.88 -50.31
N GLY A 971 -23.42 -32.12 -49.98
CA GLY A 971 -22.75 -33.43 -50.18
C GLY A 971 -21.65 -33.41 -51.27
N MET A 972 -20.49 -34.04 -51.02
CA MET A 972 -19.23 -34.05 -51.83
C MET A 972 -19.35 -34.66 -53.26
N PRO A 973 -18.35 -34.42 -54.15
CA PRO A 973 -17.42 -35.51 -54.51
C PRO A 973 -15.94 -35.08 -54.79
N ALA A 974 -15.11 -36.08 -55.08
CA ALA A 974 -13.64 -36.05 -55.12
C ALA A 974 -13.00 -35.94 -56.53
N ALA A 975 -11.69 -35.65 -56.51
CA ALA A 975 -10.60 -36.04 -57.42
C ALA A 975 -10.22 -35.19 -58.68
N ALA A 976 -8.93 -34.81 -58.66
CA ALA A 976 -7.92 -34.78 -59.73
C ALA A 976 -7.80 -33.61 -60.74
N GLU A 977 -6.55 -33.10 -60.77
CA GLU A 977 -5.73 -32.67 -61.92
C GLU A 977 -5.89 -31.31 -62.64
N SER A 978 -4.71 -30.70 -62.82
CA SER A 978 -4.22 -29.88 -63.95
C SER A 978 -4.49 -28.35 -64.02
N LEU A 979 -3.39 -27.60 -63.93
CA LEU A 979 -3.10 -26.30 -64.57
C LEU A 979 -3.17 -26.42 -66.12
N PRO A 980 -3.11 -25.35 -66.97
CA PRO A 980 -3.26 -23.89 -66.78
C PRO A 980 -4.06 -23.16 -67.91
N LYS A 981 -4.22 -21.82 -67.77
CA LYS A 981 -4.14 -20.72 -68.78
C LYS A 981 -5.36 -19.79 -69.01
N ILE A 982 -5.11 -18.51 -68.67
CA ILE A 982 -5.23 -17.27 -69.46
C ILE A 982 -6.63 -16.81 -69.93
N THR A 983 -7.05 -15.62 -69.48
CA THR A 983 -7.40 -14.49 -70.37
C THR A 983 -7.20 -13.12 -69.68
N LYS A 984 -7.05 -12.12 -70.55
CA LYS A 984 -6.40 -10.81 -70.41
C LYS A 984 -7.13 -9.74 -69.59
N ARG A 985 -6.32 -8.76 -69.17
CA ARG A 985 -6.58 -7.35 -68.79
C ARG A 985 -7.89 -6.74 -69.31
N GLY A 986 -8.65 -6.15 -68.37
CA GLY A 986 -9.50 -4.97 -68.60
C GLY A 986 -8.97 -3.79 -67.76
N LYS A 987 -8.80 -2.63 -68.40
CA LYS A 987 -8.48 -1.34 -67.77
C LYS A 987 -9.73 -0.76 -67.11
N GLY A 988 -9.57 -0.10 -65.96
CA GLY A 988 -10.58 0.80 -65.40
C GLY A 988 -10.20 1.20 -63.98
N GLY A 989 -9.65 2.40 -63.82
CA GLY A 989 -9.18 2.91 -62.54
C GLY A 989 -10.31 3.31 -61.59
N GLY A 990 -10.07 3.05 -60.31
CA GLY A 990 -10.64 3.74 -59.17
C GLY A 990 -9.55 3.80 -58.11
N LYS A 991 -9.25 4.99 -57.60
CA LYS A 991 -8.34 5.16 -56.46
C LYS A 991 -8.94 4.44 -55.26
N GLU A 992 -8.24 3.46 -54.69
CA GLU A 992 -8.55 2.95 -53.37
C GLU A 992 -8.07 3.99 -52.35
N GLU A 993 -9.01 4.67 -51.71
CA GLU A 993 -8.75 5.40 -50.47
C GLU A 993 -8.41 4.37 -49.39
N GLU A 994 -7.16 4.39 -48.92
CA GLU A 994 -6.77 3.69 -47.70
C GLU A 994 -7.57 4.28 -46.54
N GLN A 995 -8.51 3.51 -46.00
CA GLN A 995 -9.16 3.82 -44.74
C GLN A 995 -8.11 3.75 -43.62
N GLU A 996 -7.61 4.91 -43.21
CA GLU A 996 -6.81 5.06 -42.00
C GLU A 996 -7.65 4.68 -40.78
N THR A 997 -7.45 3.46 -40.26
CA THR A 997 -7.87 3.10 -38.91
C THR A 997 -7.17 4.02 -37.91
N PRO A 998 -7.86 4.59 -36.91
CA PRO A 998 -7.20 5.42 -35.90
C PRO A 998 -6.10 4.62 -35.19
N PRO A 999 -4.92 5.22 -34.94
CA PRO A 999 -3.78 4.49 -34.41
C PRO A 999 -4.09 3.98 -33.00
N GLN A 1000 -4.07 2.65 -32.82
CA GLN A 1000 -4.04 2.06 -31.49
C GLN A 1000 -2.74 2.52 -30.79
N MET A 1001 -2.83 2.99 -29.54
CA MET A 1001 -1.65 3.32 -28.74
C MET A 1001 -0.86 2.03 -28.45
N ILE A 1002 0.28 1.87 -29.13
CA ILE A 1002 1.22 0.76 -28.91
C ILE A 1002 1.98 1.02 -27.60
N LYS A 1003 1.82 0.16 -26.59
CA LYS A 1003 2.58 0.24 -25.33
C LYS A 1003 4.01 -0.25 -25.56
N LEU A 1004 5.02 0.57 -25.27
CA LEU A 1004 6.45 0.28 -25.44
C LEU A 1004 7.13 -0.08 -24.12
N THR A 1005 8.12 -0.99 -24.14
CA THR A 1005 9.01 -1.31 -22.99
C THR A 1005 9.94 -0.13 -22.67
N LYS A 1006 10.58 -0.11 -21.49
CA LYS A 1006 11.52 0.95 -21.11
C LYS A 1006 12.66 1.13 -22.13
N LEU A 1007 13.20 0.03 -22.64
CA LEU A 1007 14.25 0.03 -23.68
C LEU A 1007 13.76 0.62 -25.00
N GLU A 1008 12.60 0.18 -25.48
CA GLU A 1008 11.98 0.67 -26.72
C GLU A 1008 11.57 2.14 -26.62
N GLN A 1009 11.10 2.61 -25.45
CA GLN A 1009 10.79 4.03 -25.22
C GLN A 1009 12.03 4.92 -25.39
N ARG A 1010 13.19 4.46 -24.92
CA ARG A 1010 14.46 5.16 -25.05
C ARG A 1010 14.91 5.21 -26.51
N MET A 1011 14.80 4.09 -27.22
CA MET A 1011 15.08 4.02 -28.65
C MET A 1011 14.13 4.89 -29.49
N TYR A 1012 12.84 4.89 -29.18
CA TYR A 1012 11.84 5.73 -29.85
C TYR A 1012 12.14 7.23 -29.67
N LYS A 1013 12.49 7.67 -28.45
CA LYS A 1013 12.91 9.06 -28.19
C LYS A 1013 14.12 9.43 -29.05
N MET A 1014 15.13 8.57 -29.13
CA MET A 1014 16.31 8.77 -29.97
C MET A 1014 15.93 8.87 -31.46
N LEU A 1015 15.15 7.94 -31.99
CA LEU A 1015 14.73 7.94 -33.40
C LEU A 1015 13.89 9.17 -33.77
N LYS A 1016 13.08 9.68 -32.83
CA LYS A 1016 12.32 10.92 -33.03
C LYS A 1016 13.23 12.15 -33.15
N THR A 1017 14.41 12.15 -32.52
CA THR A 1017 15.39 13.26 -32.66
C THR A 1017 16.14 13.26 -33.99
N LEU A 1018 16.09 12.19 -34.78
CA LEU A 1018 16.75 12.14 -36.10
C LEU A 1018 16.04 13.03 -37.15
N ASN A 1019 14.77 13.40 -36.92
CA ASN A 1019 13.94 14.20 -37.82
C ASN A 1019 14.05 13.78 -39.30
N ALA A 1020 14.05 12.47 -39.54
CA ALA A 1020 14.21 11.91 -40.88
C ALA A 1020 13.01 12.27 -41.77
N PRO A 1021 13.20 12.49 -43.09
CA PRO A 1021 12.12 12.82 -44.03
C PRO A 1021 11.18 11.64 -44.36
N TYR A 1022 11.22 10.57 -43.56
CA TYR A 1022 10.44 9.34 -43.74
C TYR A 1022 9.66 9.02 -42.45
N PRO A 1023 8.40 8.59 -42.55
CA PRO A 1023 7.59 8.24 -41.39
C PRO A 1023 8.16 7.02 -40.66
N LEU A 1024 8.28 7.13 -39.33
CA LEU A 1024 8.70 6.05 -38.43
C LEU A 1024 7.48 5.28 -37.92
N PHE A 1025 7.50 3.96 -38.03
CA PHE A 1025 6.46 3.08 -37.51
C PHE A 1025 7.03 2.17 -36.41
N GLY A 1026 6.32 2.01 -35.30
CA GLY A 1026 6.63 1.02 -34.28
C GLY A 1026 5.86 -0.28 -34.53
N GLN A 1027 6.46 -1.43 -34.22
CA GLN A 1027 5.89 -2.77 -34.40
C GLN A 1027 5.32 -3.02 -35.80
N TYR A 1028 6.13 -2.75 -36.82
CA TYR A 1028 5.73 -2.84 -38.22
C TYR A 1028 5.68 -4.30 -38.70
N GLN A 1029 4.55 -4.72 -39.28
CA GLN A 1029 4.35 -6.09 -39.73
C GLN A 1029 4.65 -6.25 -41.23
N VAL A 1030 5.53 -7.19 -41.57
CA VAL A 1030 5.92 -7.53 -42.94
C VAL A 1030 5.42 -8.93 -43.28
N LYS A 1031 4.52 -9.03 -44.27
CA LYS A 1031 4.02 -10.31 -44.78
C LYS A 1031 4.84 -10.75 -46.00
N LEU A 1032 5.57 -11.86 -45.88
CA LEU A 1032 6.34 -12.42 -46.99
C LEU A 1032 5.51 -13.45 -47.78
N PRO A 1033 5.68 -13.56 -49.11
CA PRO A 1033 5.03 -14.58 -49.91
C PRO A 1033 5.44 -15.99 -49.44
N GLY A 1034 4.47 -16.82 -49.04
CA GLY A 1034 4.71 -18.21 -48.59
C GLY A 1034 4.80 -18.42 -47.07
N GLU A 1035 4.77 -17.35 -46.27
CA GLU A 1035 4.72 -17.45 -44.80
C GLU A 1035 3.28 -17.22 -44.30
N GLU A 1036 2.79 -18.08 -43.40
CA GLU A 1036 1.45 -17.94 -42.80
C GLU A 1036 1.36 -16.76 -41.82
N ARG A 1037 2.49 -16.36 -41.22
CA ARG A 1037 2.56 -15.31 -40.19
C ARG A 1037 3.43 -14.14 -40.63
N PRO A 1038 3.00 -12.88 -40.41
CA PRO A 1038 3.85 -11.72 -40.66
C PRO A 1038 5.00 -11.65 -39.65
N PHE A 1039 6.16 -11.14 -40.08
CA PHE A 1039 7.26 -10.79 -39.19
C PHE A 1039 7.06 -9.39 -38.63
N THR A 1040 7.20 -9.22 -37.32
CA THR A 1040 7.10 -7.91 -36.67
C THR A 1040 8.50 -7.32 -36.48
N ILE A 1041 8.66 -6.05 -36.83
CA ILE A 1041 9.88 -5.26 -36.65
C ILE A 1041 9.63 -4.18 -35.59
N ASP A 1042 10.51 -4.02 -34.60
CA ASP A 1042 10.30 -3.11 -33.46
C ASP A 1042 10.12 -1.65 -33.91
N PHE A 1043 10.99 -1.15 -34.78
CA PHE A 1043 10.90 0.17 -35.41
C PHE A 1043 11.28 0.11 -36.89
N ALA A 1044 10.46 0.69 -37.76
CA ALA A 1044 10.66 0.59 -39.21
C ALA A 1044 10.46 1.91 -39.96
N TYR A 1045 11.22 2.07 -41.04
CA TYR A 1045 11.04 3.06 -42.10
C TYR A 1045 10.71 2.32 -43.42
N PRO A 1046 9.44 1.95 -43.64
CA PRO A 1046 9.05 1.04 -44.72
C PRO A 1046 9.43 1.53 -46.12
N ARG A 1047 9.41 2.86 -46.33
CA ARG A 1047 9.68 3.48 -47.63
C ARG A 1047 11.11 3.25 -48.14
N ILE A 1048 12.07 3.11 -47.23
CA ILE A 1048 13.48 2.84 -47.55
C ILE A 1048 13.90 1.43 -47.14
N GLY A 1049 12.97 0.63 -46.59
CA GLY A 1049 13.23 -0.74 -46.16
C GLY A 1049 14.26 -0.84 -45.03
N VAL A 1050 14.26 0.08 -44.06
CA VAL A 1050 15.17 0.01 -42.90
C VAL A 1050 14.37 -0.35 -41.64
N GLY A 1051 14.78 -1.39 -40.92
CA GLY A 1051 14.22 -1.83 -39.65
C GLY A 1051 15.27 -1.78 -38.54
N CYS A 1052 14.88 -1.40 -37.32
CA CYS A 1052 15.72 -1.34 -36.14
C CYS A 1052 15.08 -2.15 -35.00
N GLU A 1053 15.84 -3.06 -34.40
CA GLU A 1053 15.42 -3.97 -33.32
C GLU A 1053 16.15 -3.64 -32.02
N ALA A 1054 15.42 -3.68 -30.90
CA ALA A 1054 15.93 -3.41 -29.56
C ALA A 1054 16.01 -4.70 -28.74
N ASP A 1055 17.17 -5.35 -28.73
CA ASP A 1055 17.32 -6.66 -28.10
C ASP A 1055 17.77 -6.53 -26.62
N GLY A 1056 16.93 -7.02 -25.69
CA GLY A 1056 17.21 -7.04 -24.25
C GLY A 1056 18.17 -8.16 -23.81
N SER A 1057 18.92 -7.94 -22.74
CA SER A 1057 19.99 -8.84 -22.24
C SER A 1057 19.51 -10.22 -21.76
N VAL A 1058 18.21 -10.40 -21.52
CA VAL A 1058 17.61 -11.64 -20.98
C VAL A 1058 17.54 -12.79 -21.99
N TRP A 1059 17.59 -12.52 -23.30
CA TRP A 1059 17.25 -13.51 -24.34
C TRP A 1059 18.43 -14.07 -25.16
N HIS A 1060 19.67 -13.66 -24.89
CA HIS A 1060 20.85 -14.10 -25.65
C HIS A 1060 21.76 -15.08 -24.89
N GLN A 1061 21.22 -16.21 -24.45
CA GLN A 1061 22.04 -17.32 -23.90
C GLN A 1061 21.80 -18.68 -24.58
N ARG A 1062 20.94 -18.77 -25.61
CA ARG A 1062 20.69 -20.00 -26.37
C ARG A 1062 21.02 -19.82 -27.85
N GLU A 1063 21.89 -20.67 -28.38
CA GLU A 1063 22.34 -20.64 -29.79
C GLU A 1063 21.20 -20.83 -30.80
N ASP A 1064 20.10 -21.47 -30.41
CA ASP A 1064 18.96 -21.79 -31.29
C ASP A 1064 18.15 -20.55 -31.72
N PHE A 1065 18.05 -19.54 -30.85
CA PHE A 1065 17.32 -18.30 -31.15
C PHE A 1065 18.11 -17.41 -32.10
N ILE A 1066 19.44 -17.34 -31.93
CA ILE A 1066 20.35 -16.60 -32.81
C ILE A 1066 20.24 -17.13 -34.25
N LYS A 1067 20.19 -18.46 -34.43
CA LYS A 1067 20.04 -19.09 -35.76
C LYS A 1067 18.68 -18.79 -36.40
N ARG A 1068 17.60 -18.74 -35.61
CA ARG A 1068 16.25 -18.39 -36.12
C ARG A 1068 16.16 -16.92 -36.52
N ASP A 1069 16.76 -16.04 -35.72
CA ASP A 1069 16.84 -14.61 -36.02
C ASP A 1069 17.67 -14.34 -37.28
N GLN A 1070 18.79 -15.05 -37.47
CA GLN A 1070 19.57 -14.97 -38.71
C GLN A 1070 18.77 -15.41 -39.94
N ILE A 1071 18.02 -16.50 -39.85
CA ILE A 1071 17.15 -16.99 -40.95
C ILE A 1071 16.02 -15.99 -41.23
N ARG A 1072 15.43 -15.40 -40.18
CA ARG A 1072 14.40 -14.35 -40.29
C ARG A 1072 14.94 -13.12 -41.01
N ASP A 1073 16.08 -12.61 -40.56
CA ASP A 1073 16.68 -11.40 -41.10
C ASP A 1073 17.16 -11.62 -42.54
N GLN A 1074 17.65 -12.82 -42.87
CA GLN A 1074 18.00 -13.20 -44.24
C GLN A 1074 16.76 -13.23 -45.16
N LYS A 1075 15.61 -13.72 -44.67
CA LYS A 1075 14.34 -13.69 -45.41
C LYS A 1075 13.84 -12.25 -45.62
N LEU A 1076 13.95 -11.38 -44.62
CA LEU A 1076 13.59 -9.96 -44.73
C LEU A 1076 14.53 -9.23 -45.70
N ALA A 1077 15.84 -9.51 -45.65
CA ALA A 1077 16.84 -8.96 -46.56
C ALA A 1077 16.58 -9.34 -48.03
N ASN A 1078 16.14 -10.57 -48.28
CA ASN A 1078 15.76 -11.02 -49.63
C ASN A 1078 14.59 -10.24 -50.23
N VAL A 1079 13.76 -9.60 -49.39
CA VAL A 1079 12.64 -8.74 -49.81
C VAL A 1079 12.98 -7.25 -49.70
N GLY A 1080 14.26 -6.93 -49.49
CA GLY A 1080 14.79 -5.57 -49.55
C GLY A 1080 14.84 -4.84 -48.20
N TRP A 1081 14.69 -5.53 -47.07
CA TRP A 1081 14.81 -4.93 -45.73
C TRP A 1081 16.24 -5.00 -45.18
N ARG A 1082 16.73 -3.88 -44.63
CA ARG A 1082 17.95 -3.79 -43.85
C ARG A 1082 17.59 -3.77 -42.36
N ILE A 1083 17.87 -4.85 -41.64
CA ILE A 1083 17.57 -4.98 -40.20
C ILE A 1083 18.83 -4.65 -39.38
N LEU A 1084 18.73 -3.65 -38.50
CA LEU A 1084 19.79 -3.23 -37.58
C LEU A 1084 19.42 -3.64 -36.16
N ARG A 1085 20.22 -4.51 -35.54
CA ARG A 1085 20.01 -4.96 -34.15
C ARG A 1085 20.96 -4.25 -33.19
N PHE A 1086 20.43 -3.74 -32.09
CA PHE A 1086 21.20 -3.12 -31.03
C PHE A 1086 20.94 -3.80 -29.70
N LYS A 1087 22.02 -4.16 -28.99
CA LYS A 1087 21.94 -4.72 -27.64
C LYS A 1087 21.64 -3.63 -26.61
N GLU A 1088 20.98 -4.02 -25.52
CA GLU A 1088 20.69 -3.16 -24.36
C GLU A 1088 21.89 -2.31 -23.90
N ASP A 1089 23.05 -2.93 -23.63
CA ASP A 1089 24.26 -2.20 -23.18
C ASP A 1089 24.70 -1.10 -24.16
N ALA A 1090 24.55 -1.33 -25.47
CA ALA A 1090 24.93 -0.36 -26.50
C ALA A 1090 23.98 0.84 -26.55
N ILE A 1091 22.68 0.60 -26.33
CA ILE A 1091 21.66 1.65 -26.26
C ILE A 1091 21.80 2.46 -24.96
N GLU A 1092 22.21 1.82 -23.87
CA GLU A 1092 22.37 2.48 -22.57
C GLU A 1092 23.62 3.35 -22.48
N GLN A 1093 24.75 2.87 -22.99
CA GLN A 1093 26.05 3.50 -22.81
C GLN A 1093 26.47 4.41 -23.98
N ASN A 1094 26.07 4.11 -25.23
CA ASN A 1094 26.59 4.77 -26.44
C ASN A 1094 25.49 5.16 -27.44
N ILE A 1095 24.50 5.93 -26.99
CA ILE A 1095 23.31 6.26 -27.77
C ILE A 1095 23.60 7.06 -29.06
N ASP A 1096 24.62 7.92 -29.05
CA ASP A 1096 25.00 8.73 -30.22
C ASP A 1096 25.66 7.90 -31.32
N ALA A 1097 26.46 6.89 -30.96
CA ALA A 1097 27.07 5.97 -31.93
C ALA A 1097 26.00 5.10 -32.62
N VAL A 1098 25.00 4.64 -31.87
CA VAL A 1098 23.82 3.92 -32.41
C VAL A 1098 23.08 4.80 -33.41
N LYS A 1099 22.86 6.07 -33.05
CA LYS A 1099 22.21 7.07 -33.92
C LYS A 1099 22.95 7.27 -35.25
N ASP A 1100 24.28 7.39 -35.22
CA ASP A 1100 25.10 7.55 -36.42
C ASP A 1100 25.04 6.32 -37.35
N VAL A 1101 25.04 5.11 -36.80
CA VAL A 1101 24.93 3.86 -37.56
C VAL A 1101 23.59 3.77 -38.28
N ILE A 1102 22.50 4.10 -37.60
CA ILE A 1102 21.15 4.13 -38.19
C ILE A 1102 21.09 5.16 -39.32
N TYR A 1103 21.58 6.38 -39.07
CA TYR A 1103 21.57 7.46 -40.07
C TYR A 1103 22.36 7.09 -41.34
N LYS A 1104 23.57 6.52 -41.20
CA LYS A 1104 24.37 6.05 -42.34
C LYS A 1104 23.61 5.03 -43.20
N ASN A 1105 22.99 4.04 -42.55
CA ASN A 1105 22.21 3.02 -43.23
C ASN A 1105 20.96 3.58 -43.93
N MET A 1106 20.31 4.60 -43.36
CA MET A 1106 19.19 5.30 -44.01
C MET A 1106 19.63 6.03 -45.28
N VAL A 1107 20.78 6.71 -45.24
CA VAL A 1107 21.33 7.43 -46.40
C VAL A 1107 21.70 6.45 -47.52
N GLU A 1108 22.33 5.33 -47.19
CA GLU A 1108 22.66 4.31 -48.17
C GLU A 1108 21.42 3.65 -48.78
N ALA A 1109 20.42 3.30 -47.96
CA ALA A 1109 19.17 2.73 -48.44
C ALA A 1109 18.42 3.69 -49.38
N SER A 1110 18.44 4.99 -49.07
CA SER A 1110 17.87 6.03 -49.93
C SER A 1110 18.59 6.15 -51.28
N ARG A 1111 19.93 6.04 -51.30
CA ARG A 1111 20.73 6.02 -52.55
C ARG A 1111 20.42 4.79 -53.42
N ASP A 1112 20.30 3.63 -52.81
CA ASP A 1112 19.98 2.38 -53.53
C ASP A 1112 18.58 2.43 -54.15
N LEU A 1113 17.61 2.97 -53.40
CA LEU A 1113 16.25 3.19 -53.90
C LEU A 1113 16.26 4.17 -55.09
N LYS A 1114 17.05 5.25 -55.00
CA LYS A 1114 17.20 6.23 -56.08
C LYS A 1114 17.85 5.62 -57.32
N LYS A 1115 18.93 4.84 -57.19
CA LYS A 1115 19.57 4.13 -58.30
C LYS A 1115 18.61 3.17 -59.01
N ARG A 1116 17.83 2.38 -58.26
CA ARG A 1116 16.83 1.48 -58.85
C ARG A 1116 15.74 2.23 -59.62
N ALA A 1117 15.31 3.39 -59.11
CA ALA A 1117 14.34 4.24 -59.79
C ALA A 1117 14.94 4.88 -61.06
N GLU A 1118 16.21 5.30 -61.02
CA GLU A 1118 16.96 5.82 -62.17
C GLU A 1118 17.15 4.71 -63.23
N ASP A 1119 17.51 3.50 -62.84
CA ASP A 1119 17.68 2.37 -63.77
C ASP A 1119 16.35 1.96 -64.42
N GLN A 1120 15.24 1.91 -63.67
CA GLN A 1120 13.92 1.62 -64.23
C GLN A 1120 13.41 2.73 -65.16
N SER A 1121 13.73 4.00 -64.87
CA SER A 1121 13.37 5.11 -65.74
C SER A 1121 14.26 5.15 -67.00
N MET A 1122 15.55 4.85 -66.87
CA MET A 1122 16.48 4.64 -68.00
C MET A 1122 16.08 3.45 -68.89
N GLN A 1123 15.62 2.33 -68.33
CA GLN A 1123 15.10 1.19 -69.10
C GLN A 1123 13.78 1.53 -69.82
N LYS A 1124 12.90 2.34 -69.20
CA LYS A 1124 11.72 2.86 -69.89
C LYS A 1124 12.10 3.82 -71.03
N LEU A 1125 13.15 4.62 -70.87
CA LEU A 1125 13.69 5.54 -71.88
C LEU A 1125 14.28 4.84 -73.10
N ALA A 1126 14.98 3.72 -72.91
CA ALA A 1126 15.49 2.90 -74.01
C ALA A 1126 14.39 2.29 -74.90
N ALA A 1127 13.12 2.36 -74.46
CA ALA A 1127 11.97 1.77 -75.14
C ALA A 1127 11.00 2.82 -75.73
N VAL A 1128 11.43 4.05 -76.02
CA VAL A 1128 10.54 5.11 -76.53
C VAL A 1128 10.86 5.51 -77.99
N PRO A 1129 10.08 5.01 -78.97
CA PRO A 1129 10.04 5.55 -80.35
C PRO A 1129 9.53 7.00 -80.43
N ASP A 1130 8.82 7.48 -79.41
CA ASP A 1130 8.14 8.77 -79.42
C ASP A 1130 9.08 9.98 -79.30
N TYR A 1131 10.35 9.81 -78.87
CA TYR A 1131 11.33 10.89 -78.79
C TYR A 1131 11.89 11.28 -80.17
N ILE A 1132 12.02 10.30 -81.08
CA ILE A 1132 12.58 10.50 -82.43
C ILE A 1132 11.62 11.32 -83.33
N ASN A 1133 10.32 11.30 -83.03
CA ASN A 1133 9.30 11.98 -83.85
C ASN A 1133 9.09 13.46 -83.51
N GLN A 1134 9.57 13.95 -82.35
CA GLN A 1134 9.34 15.32 -81.91
C GLN A 1134 10.37 16.35 -82.40
N TYR A 1135 11.56 15.91 -82.81
CA TYR A 1135 12.65 16.80 -83.23
C TYR A 1135 13.14 16.40 -84.62
N LYS A 1136 13.20 17.35 -85.56
CA LYS A 1136 13.67 17.13 -86.95
C LYS A 1136 14.99 17.89 -87.16
N GLY A 1137 16.07 17.17 -87.42
CA GLY A 1137 17.34 17.68 -87.98
C GLY A 1137 18.12 18.67 -87.11
N ASP A 1138 19.34 18.28 -86.72
CA ASP A 1138 20.42 19.09 -86.11
C ASP A 1138 20.11 19.95 -84.85
N GLU A 1139 18.95 19.80 -84.22
CA GLU A 1139 18.65 20.44 -82.92
C GLU A 1139 19.08 19.58 -81.71
N ILE A 1140 19.64 20.21 -80.67
CA ILE A 1140 19.88 19.58 -79.35
C ILE A 1140 18.55 19.57 -78.59
N GLY A 1141 17.96 18.39 -78.41
CA GLY A 1141 16.76 18.21 -77.58
C GLY A 1141 17.12 18.03 -76.12
N MET A 1142 16.42 18.73 -75.22
CA MET A 1142 16.50 18.52 -73.76
C MET A 1142 15.17 18.00 -73.22
N ASN A 1143 15.20 16.85 -72.53
CA ASN A 1143 14.02 16.28 -71.87
C ASN A 1143 14.22 16.21 -70.36
N ILE A 1144 13.26 16.73 -69.61
CA ILE A 1144 13.28 16.72 -68.15
C ILE A 1144 12.18 15.77 -67.66
N ILE A 1145 12.58 14.67 -67.03
CA ILE A 1145 11.68 13.67 -66.49
C ILE A 1145 11.69 13.78 -64.96
N GLU A 1146 10.54 14.03 -64.37
CA GLU A 1146 10.36 13.93 -62.92
C GLU A 1146 10.35 12.47 -62.49
N LEU A 1147 11.27 12.10 -61.59
CA LEU A 1147 11.31 10.78 -61.00
C LEU A 1147 10.13 10.63 -60.03
N SER A 1148 9.46 9.49 -60.08
CA SER A 1148 8.31 9.19 -59.21
C SER A 1148 8.64 9.37 -57.73
N HIS A 1149 7.64 9.80 -56.95
CA HIS A 1149 7.72 9.93 -55.49
C HIS A 1149 8.75 10.95 -54.97
N GLY A 1150 9.05 12.02 -55.72
CA GLY A 1150 9.82 13.17 -55.23
C GLY A 1150 11.33 12.95 -55.14
N LEU A 1151 11.87 12.00 -55.91
CA LEU A 1151 13.29 11.62 -55.89
C LEU A 1151 14.20 12.53 -56.74
N GLY A 1152 13.63 13.54 -57.43
CA GLY A 1152 14.36 14.54 -58.22
C GLY A 1152 13.93 14.59 -59.69
N LYS A 1153 14.68 15.34 -60.52
CA LYS A 1153 14.47 15.46 -61.97
C LYS A 1153 15.67 14.88 -62.72
N LEU A 1154 15.43 14.07 -63.73
CA LEU A 1154 16.43 13.58 -64.68
C LEU A 1154 16.40 14.46 -65.92
N ILE A 1155 17.55 15.03 -66.33
CA ILE A 1155 17.65 15.90 -67.51
C ILE A 1155 18.50 15.17 -68.56
N LEU A 1156 17.94 14.94 -69.74
CA LEU A 1156 18.61 14.31 -70.88
C LEU A 1156 18.84 15.34 -71.97
N ILE A 1157 20.05 15.42 -72.52
CA ILE A 1157 20.43 16.39 -73.56
C ILE A 1157 21.13 15.61 -74.69
N GLY A 1158 20.67 15.73 -75.93
CA GLY A 1158 21.30 15.06 -77.09
C GLY A 1158 20.84 15.58 -78.45
N THR A 1159 21.62 15.32 -79.51
CA THR A 1159 21.31 15.67 -80.91
C THR A 1159 20.71 14.47 -81.66
N VAL A 1160 19.74 14.71 -82.55
CA VAL A 1160 19.11 13.67 -83.39
C VAL A 1160 19.76 13.69 -84.78
N ALA A 1161 20.65 12.74 -85.07
CA ALA A 1161 21.27 12.59 -86.39
C ALA A 1161 20.77 11.29 -87.08
N ASN A 1162 19.95 11.44 -88.13
CA ASN A 1162 19.52 10.41 -89.09
C ASN A 1162 19.53 8.95 -88.60
N GLY A 1163 18.50 8.58 -87.84
CA GLY A 1163 18.05 7.19 -87.73
C GLY A 1163 18.81 6.28 -86.76
N LYS A 1164 19.49 6.83 -85.75
CA LYS A 1164 19.79 6.11 -84.50
C LYS A 1164 19.58 7.00 -83.29
#